data_AF-A0A8T3XJQ1-F1
#
_entry.id   AF-A0A8T3XJQ1-F1
#
_cell.length_a   1.000
_cell.length_b   1.000
_cell.length_c   1.000
_cell.angle_alpha   90.00
_cell.angle_beta   90.00
_cell.angle_gamma   90.00
#
_symmetry.space_group_name_H-M   'P 1'
#
loop_
_entity.id
_entity.type
_entity.pdbx_description
1 polymer ?
#
loop_
_entity_poly.entity_id
_entity_poly.type
_entity_poly.pdbx_seq_one_letter_code
_entity_poly.pdbx_strand_id
1 'polypeptide(L)'
;MRLLYLLAVFILAIPPSYASWQTYQNDLRNTGISNGTGYLPLNTANFSIDIGMDFQPLVDDLDFNGNSEIVIFSNDSLIILSPQLDILDSVKTGTLLGQPTLFNFDNDGLTEIMFNARQNSTDYFFAYQYNNSGFYQEFNITLSHEANFGGIKCFGFNGMNYCVFKDEFNYINIVNMSSKTASSYNTSAHEETKHTVPAIGDIDNDGSLEAVFWFNEDNSSGYGFLVFDLINRSLKMSFNSSGIVDNIFSPLYGQFNLKGQPVLADLNNDDKLEIAASVFYDDANNEFSGNDLFTELFVYSPNGTKMFSKCALNHNNNIYCGTASVETEKWEGTNPFVLDYDRNGFDDICLIKDVKNGGGFQNMSLNCYNYSGAEIANVNLSTFPDGIQGNAMAADMNGDGEKEIITMTNIYLLNGTSIFFYNLDEFNPVAVDLDGNDGLDLLWTHGNLTKAFLDNNNYTIDLAVSDINFLKVNGTHVNVSALISNIGQVEANNVKVIVYNTETLENNTLVLSIKKGKNITFSSVIGLRENQEVLVSADYYNEINETDEGNNDAFKEFLGLPYVFVSAESQLSGVNAEFKEYIRKKLVSGYYTENEAQADAKVYIGKFNPRNKDKNIIILGNFEFGFDSGNIIYNEQVGVNPYSALAAAVTEESILQRNATHVMIAGNEIEGDIIGVKKFIENQALFLNAKDKEAVFIDDENIDALKVYDYLHLGGNSEHYNLDNEQFRKIVHNALYDEMFNVFDKDVVTNDGITLRLRNLKPNISNDYLEYLNSTGVPVEMPVVLAHGLFSNLTTWEVLGAELSNTGRDTWLIEITGGPGQDCDSCIDYSFYNLTDIFVPALLNGVLNFTGKDKMQYVGFSNGCRSALDSLERGKFDSNKVETFVAVGCPGAFEGTNLFLDLIKSNDGQVFQKLKDKGLNHATFSEISLITLINKNFIKDNGGKISNNLWKFYEEIILSNNDSQPGNINISNFNIIQGSALGNSDGIVLVQDESKIYENANKFSNKKKRFDVFAIHLTLDGSSRTKSILTKTLNKQELSFYEKSINLINQSS
;
A
#
# COMPACT_ATOMS: atom_id res chain seq x y z
N MET A 1 -27.85 -42.11 9.06
CA MET A 1 -28.68 -41.08 9.71
C MET A 1 -28.46 -40.93 11.23
N ARG A 2 -27.71 -41.81 11.93
CA ARG A 2 -27.21 -41.57 13.31
C ARG A 2 -25.68 -41.36 13.42
N LEU A 3 -24.96 -41.40 12.29
CA LEU A 3 -23.51 -41.16 12.20
C LEU A 3 -23.17 -39.76 11.66
N LEU A 4 -24.16 -39.00 11.16
CA LEU A 4 -23.98 -37.62 10.65
C LEU A 4 -24.26 -36.54 11.70
N TYR A 5 -24.76 -36.91 12.88
CA TYR A 5 -25.11 -35.97 13.96
C TYR A 5 -23.98 -35.74 14.98
N LEU A 6 -22.84 -36.43 14.81
CA LEU A 6 -21.69 -36.36 15.72
C LEU A 6 -20.52 -35.54 15.16
N LEU A 7 -20.64 -35.00 13.94
CA LEU A 7 -19.61 -34.14 13.32
C LEU A 7 -19.98 -32.64 13.31
N ALA A 8 -21.13 -32.25 13.85
CA ALA A 8 -21.69 -30.91 13.68
C ALA A 8 -21.70 -30.03 14.96
N VAL A 9 -20.90 -30.34 15.99
CA VAL A 9 -20.92 -29.58 17.27
C VAL A 9 -19.51 -29.18 17.78
N PHE A 10 -18.48 -29.18 16.95
CA PHE A 10 -17.18 -28.60 17.31
C PHE A 10 -16.66 -27.70 16.18
N ILE A 11 -17.38 -26.61 15.92
CA ILE A 11 -16.75 -25.36 15.48
C ILE A 11 -16.93 -24.43 16.68
N LEU A 12 -16.08 -24.63 17.68
CA LEU A 12 -15.85 -23.57 18.66
C LEU A 12 -15.21 -22.46 17.84
N ALA A 13 -15.86 -21.30 17.80
CA ALA A 13 -15.23 -20.06 17.40
C ALA A 13 -14.06 -19.86 18.37
N ILE A 14 -12.87 -20.31 17.98
CA ILE A 14 -11.64 -19.88 18.63
C ILE A 14 -11.58 -18.39 18.25
N PRO A 15 -11.69 -17.47 19.21
CA PRO A 15 -11.47 -16.06 18.89
C PRO A 15 -10.09 -15.97 18.22
N PRO A 16 -9.94 -15.27 17.07
CA PRO A 16 -8.63 -15.03 16.52
C PRO A 16 -7.76 -14.43 17.63
N SER A 17 -6.69 -15.14 17.99
CA SER A 17 -5.69 -14.65 18.91
C SER A 17 -4.86 -13.65 18.13
N TYR A 18 -5.32 -12.39 18.08
CA TYR A 18 -4.52 -11.32 17.53
C TYR A 18 -3.18 -11.29 18.27
N ALA A 19 -2.09 -11.37 17.53
CA ALA A 19 -0.74 -11.21 18.04
C ALA A 19 -0.54 -9.74 18.44
N SER A 20 -1.21 -9.26 19.49
CA SER A 20 -1.10 -7.87 19.90
C SER A 20 0.22 -7.70 20.65
N TRP A 21 1.21 -7.16 19.97
CA TRP A 21 2.46 -6.66 20.55
C TRP A 21 2.25 -5.76 21.77
N GLN A 22 1.11 -5.07 21.79
CA GLN A 22 0.56 -4.35 22.94
C GLN A 22 0.73 -5.17 24.24
N THR A 23 0.67 -6.50 24.22
CA THR A 23 0.89 -7.34 25.40
C THR A 23 2.28 -7.17 25.99
N TYR A 24 3.36 -7.20 25.19
CA TYR A 24 4.72 -7.15 25.72
C TYR A 24 5.08 -5.73 26.20
N GLN A 25 4.76 -4.69 25.43
CA GLN A 25 5.04 -3.30 25.85
C GLN A 25 4.14 -2.86 27.01
N ASN A 26 2.85 -3.21 26.97
CA ASN A 26 1.89 -2.98 28.06
C ASN A 26 1.96 -4.05 29.14
N ASP A 27 2.95 -4.94 29.10
CA ASP A 27 3.23 -5.84 30.20
C ASP A 27 3.71 -5.00 31.39
N LEU A 28 2.76 -4.56 32.20
CA LEU A 28 3.03 -3.79 33.40
C LEU A 28 3.91 -4.60 34.36
N ARG A 29 3.86 -5.93 34.33
CA ARG A 29 4.52 -6.83 35.29
C ARG A 29 5.93 -7.25 34.88
N ASN A 30 6.39 -6.88 33.68
CA ASN A 30 7.68 -7.29 33.11
C ASN A 30 7.87 -8.84 33.06
N THR A 31 6.80 -9.59 32.84
CA THR A 31 6.79 -11.05 32.70
C THR A 31 7.72 -11.58 31.61
N GLY A 32 8.06 -10.77 30.59
CA GLY A 32 8.91 -11.20 29.48
C GLY A 32 8.19 -12.15 28.51
N ILE A 33 6.86 -12.07 28.45
CA ILE A 33 6.02 -12.90 27.58
C ILE A 33 5.49 -12.06 26.42
N SER A 34 5.57 -12.59 25.20
CA SER A 34 4.77 -12.09 24.07
C SER A 34 3.60 -13.04 23.79
N ASN A 35 2.46 -12.46 23.42
CA ASN A 35 1.27 -13.19 23.01
C ASN A 35 1.13 -13.13 21.48
N GLY A 36 0.68 -14.22 20.87
CA GLY A 36 0.58 -14.37 19.43
C GLY A 36 1.03 -15.76 19.01
N THR A 37 1.08 -16.00 17.71
CA THR A 37 1.40 -17.30 17.13
C THR A 37 2.30 -17.05 15.93
N GLY A 38 3.60 -17.37 16.01
CA GLY A 38 4.54 -17.23 14.89
C GLY A 38 4.62 -18.48 14.01
N TYR A 39 5.28 -18.34 12.86
CA TYR A 39 5.48 -19.44 11.92
C TYR A 39 6.97 -19.74 11.61
N LEU A 40 7.88 -19.47 12.55
CA LEU A 40 9.29 -19.84 12.44
C LEU A 40 9.47 -21.35 12.66
N PRO A 41 10.38 -22.04 11.92
CA PRO A 41 11.40 -21.51 11.01
C PRO A 41 11.04 -21.71 9.53
N LEU A 42 9.81 -21.39 9.10
CA LEU A 42 9.52 -21.33 7.66
C LEU A 42 10.46 -20.33 6.96
N ASN A 43 10.33 -20.15 5.65
CA ASN A 43 11.13 -19.11 4.98
C ASN A 43 11.00 -17.80 5.79
N THR A 44 12.08 -17.03 5.94
CA THR A 44 12.06 -15.77 6.70
C THR A 44 12.62 -14.65 5.84
N ALA A 45 11.89 -13.56 5.71
CA ALA A 45 12.43 -12.37 5.08
C ALA A 45 13.29 -11.61 6.11
N ASN A 46 14.53 -11.27 5.77
CA ASN A 46 15.46 -10.61 6.67
C ASN A 46 15.79 -9.22 6.15
N PHE A 47 15.43 -8.19 6.92
CA PHE A 47 15.68 -6.78 6.63
C PHE A 47 16.69 -6.21 7.61
N SER A 48 17.53 -5.28 7.15
CA SER A 48 18.49 -4.58 8.01
C SER A 48 18.67 -3.13 7.58
N ILE A 49 18.78 -2.22 8.55
CA ILE A 49 19.12 -0.81 8.34
C ILE A 49 20.19 -0.35 9.34
N ASP A 50 21.12 0.50 8.89
CA ASP A 50 22.21 1.09 9.69
C ASP A 50 21.71 2.25 10.59
N ILE A 51 20.59 2.03 11.27
CA ILE A 51 19.99 2.91 12.28
C ILE A 51 19.47 2.01 13.41
N GLY A 52 19.73 2.36 14.68
CA GLY A 52 19.26 1.58 15.83
C GLY A 52 19.32 2.36 17.13
N MET A 53 19.10 1.64 18.24
CA MET A 53 19.26 2.13 19.61
C MET A 53 19.64 1.00 20.58
N ASP A 54 20.06 1.34 21.80
CA ASP A 54 20.38 0.37 22.86
C ASP A 54 19.19 0.08 23.81
N PHE A 55 18.01 0.53 23.39
CA PHE A 55 16.74 0.28 24.06
C PHE A 55 15.91 -0.72 23.28
N GLN A 56 14.95 -1.34 23.94
CA GLN A 56 14.02 -2.20 23.26
C GLN A 56 13.21 -1.39 22.22
N PRO A 57 13.12 -1.85 20.96
CA PRO A 57 12.34 -1.16 19.95
C PRO A 57 10.86 -1.18 20.31
N LEU A 58 10.14 -0.13 19.92
CA LEU A 58 8.69 -0.10 20.06
C LEU A 58 8.07 -0.42 18.72
N VAL A 59 6.90 -1.03 18.76
CA VAL A 59 6.14 -1.43 17.58
C VAL A 59 4.67 -1.20 17.89
N ASP A 60 3.86 -0.70 16.97
CA ASP A 60 2.39 -0.72 17.02
C ASP A 60 1.87 -0.29 15.64
N ASP A 61 0.60 -0.57 15.33
CA ASP A 61 -0.08 0.05 14.18
C ASP A 61 -0.41 1.50 14.54
N LEU A 62 0.51 2.42 14.24
CA LEU A 62 0.44 3.81 14.69
C LEU A 62 -0.52 4.63 13.80
N ASP A 63 -0.86 4.16 12.60
CA ASP A 63 -1.65 4.91 11.63
C ASP A 63 -2.97 4.21 11.18
N PHE A 64 -3.28 3.04 11.73
CA PHE A 64 -4.41 2.17 11.40
C PHE A 64 -4.46 1.65 9.97
N ASN A 65 -3.29 1.43 9.36
CA ASN A 65 -3.21 0.83 8.04
C ASN A 65 -3.23 -0.71 8.08
N GLY A 66 -3.20 -1.31 9.28
CA GLY A 66 -3.18 -2.75 9.50
C GLY A 66 -1.80 -3.40 9.49
N ASN A 67 -0.73 -2.63 9.32
CA ASN A 67 0.66 -3.06 9.52
C ASN A 67 1.22 -2.33 10.73
N SER A 68 2.15 -2.96 11.45
CA SER A 68 2.80 -2.29 12.57
C SER A 68 3.98 -1.44 12.09
N GLU A 69 4.07 -0.22 12.61
CA GLU A 69 5.25 0.62 12.48
C GLU A 69 6.25 0.35 13.59
N ILE A 70 7.54 0.50 13.28
CA ILE A 70 8.65 0.35 14.23
C ILE A 70 9.14 1.74 14.63
N VAL A 71 9.24 1.98 15.94
CA VAL A 71 9.75 3.22 16.51
C VAL A 71 11.16 3.02 17.05
N ILE A 72 12.10 3.80 16.54
CA ILE A 72 13.48 3.85 17.04
C ILE A 72 13.96 5.28 17.28
N PHE A 73 14.98 5.42 18.13
CA PHE A 73 15.63 6.70 18.42
C PHE A 73 17.09 6.65 17.98
N SER A 74 17.48 7.50 17.03
CA SER A 74 18.87 7.57 16.56
C SER A 74 19.29 9.01 16.30
N ASN A 75 20.51 9.37 16.74
CA ASN A 75 21.09 10.69 16.52
C ASN A 75 20.16 11.85 16.92
N ASP A 76 19.64 11.82 18.15
CA ASP A 76 18.66 12.79 18.69
C ASP A 76 17.33 12.88 17.91
N SER A 77 17.02 11.88 17.09
CA SER A 77 15.82 11.84 16.26
C SER A 77 14.95 10.64 16.60
N LEU A 78 13.65 10.86 16.65
CA LEU A 78 12.62 9.84 16.66
C LEU A 78 12.31 9.46 15.21
N ILE A 79 12.33 8.17 14.89
CA ILE A 79 12.22 7.65 13.52
C ILE A 79 11.14 6.56 13.50
N ILE A 80 10.24 6.64 12.52
CA ILE A 80 9.28 5.58 12.20
C ILE A 80 9.81 4.79 11.01
N LEU A 81 9.83 3.46 11.14
CA LEU A 81 10.13 2.53 10.06
C LEU A 81 8.89 1.67 9.76
N SER A 82 8.76 1.27 8.50
CA SER A 82 7.87 0.18 8.10
C SER A 82 8.41 -1.19 8.57
N PRO A 83 7.63 -2.28 8.49
CA PRO A 83 8.09 -3.64 8.79
C PRO A 83 9.35 -4.07 8.01
N GLN A 84 9.51 -3.54 6.79
CA GLN A 84 10.68 -3.81 5.95
C GLN A 84 11.83 -2.82 6.17
N LEU A 85 11.75 -2.01 7.24
CA LEU A 85 12.74 -1.02 7.66
C LEU A 85 12.92 0.18 6.72
N ASP A 86 11.94 0.46 5.85
CA ASP A 86 11.90 1.74 5.10
C ASP A 86 11.54 2.88 6.07
N ILE A 87 12.29 3.99 6.02
CA ILE A 87 12.00 5.18 6.85
C ILE A 87 10.72 5.85 6.34
N LEU A 88 9.69 5.88 7.19
CA LEU A 88 8.41 6.53 6.91
C LEU A 88 8.43 8.01 7.28
N ASP A 89 8.95 8.34 8.47
CA ASP A 89 9.11 9.72 8.93
C ASP A 89 10.22 9.84 10.00
N SER A 90 10.69 11.06 10.24
CA SER A 90 11.64 11.37 11.30
C SER A 90 11.47 12.77 11.86
N VAL A 91 11.61 12.93 13.19
CA VAL A 91 11.56 14.22 13.87
C VAL A 91 12.68 14.34 14.91
N LYS A 92 13.30 15.53 15.00
CA LYS A 92 14.35 15.78 15.97
C LYS A 92 13.76 16.04 17.36
N THR A 93 14.09 15.20 18.33
CA THR A 93 13.49 15.21 19.69
C THR A 93 14.51 15.44 20.80
N GLY A 94 15.81 15.37 20.51
CA GLY A 94 16.87 15.49 21.52
C GLY A 94 17.39 14.13 21.98
N THR A 95 18.30 14.12 22.95
CA THR A 95 18.93 12.88 23.41
C THR A 95 17.97 12.10 24.30
N LEU A 96 17.64 10.87 23.92
CA LEU A 96 16.80 9.95 24.70
C LEU A 96 17.47 9.62 26.05
N LEU A 97 16.70 9.65 27.14
CA LEU A 97 17.23 9.53 28.52
C LEU A 97 16.89 8.19 29.20
N GLY A 98 16.09 7.33 28.58
CA GLY A 98 15.67 6.05 29.12
C GLY A 98 14.78 5.26 28.17
N GLN A 99 14.29 4.10 28.61
CA GLN A 99 13.41 3.23 27.81
C GLN A 99 12.09 3.95 27.52
N PRO A 100 11.76 4.22 26.23
CA PRO A 100 10.48 4.79 25.84
C PRO A 100 9.36 3.74 25.90
N THR A 101 8.11 4.18 25.77
CA THR A 101 6.94 3.29 25.77
C THR A 101 5.85 3.80 24.82
N LEU A 102 4.88 2.95 24.53
CA LEU A 102 3.70 3.27 23.71
C LEU A 102 2.45 3.23 24.59
N PHE A 103 1.56 4.20 24.44
CA PHE A 103 0.33 4.25 25.23
C PHE A 103 -0.70 5.18 24.59
N ASN A 104 -1.88 4.66 24.23
CA ASN A 104 -3.02 5.48 23.82
C ASN A 104 -3.61 6.19 25.05
N PHE A 105 -3.26 7.47 25.25
CA PHE A 105 -3.61 8.18 26.48
C PHE A 105 -4.93 8.97 26.40
N ASP A 106 -5.49 9.20 25.22
CA ASP A 106 -6.72 9.98 25.07
C ASP A 106 -7.91 9.19 24.49
N ASN A 107 -7.66 7.93 24.11
CA ASN A 107 -8.61 6.98 23.51
C ASN A 107 -9.17 7.48 22.17
N ASP A 108 -8.40 8.23 21.38
CA ASP A 108 -8.78 8.63 20.02
C ASP A 108 -8.66 7.50 18.98
N GLY A 109 -8.17 6.33 19.43
CA GLY A 109 -7.82 5.20 18.60
C GLY A 109 -6.31 5.06 18.47
N LEU A 110 -5.60 6.14 18.17
CA LEU A 110 -4.17 6.20 17.83
C LEU A 110 -3.29 6.02 19.07
N THR A 111 -2.13 5.39 18.89
CA THR A 111 -1.18 5.15 19.98
C THR A 111 -0.11 6.23 19.99
N GLU A 112 0.15 6.80 21.17
CA GLU A 112 1.22 7.78 21.33
C GLU A 112 2.53 7.16 21.80
N ILE A 113 3.62 7.79 21.36
CA ILE A 113 5.01 7.50 21.71
C ILE A 113 5.41 8.39 22.89
N MET A 114 5.69 7.76 24.03
CA MET A 114 6.05 8.43 25.29
C MET A 114 7.52 8.24 25.61
N PHE A 115 8.24 9.33 25.85
CA PHE A 115 9.68 9.25 26.13
C PHE A 115 10.21 10.46 26.89
N ASN A 116 11.33 10.26 27.58
CA ASN A 116 12.11 11.34 28.20
C ASN A 116 13.28 11.72 27.27
N ALA A 117 13.39 13.00 26.90
CA ALA A 117 14.51 13.48 26.10
C ALA A 117 15.05 14.84 26.57
N ARG A 118 16.37 15.03 26.38
CA ARG A 118 17.07 16.25 26.71
C ARG A 118 17.18 17.17 25.50
N GLN A 119 16.69 18.39 25.65
CA GLN A 119 16.86 19.47 24.69
C GLN A 119 17.51 20.69 25.37
N ASN A 120 18.67 21.12 24.87
CA ASN A 120 19.37 22.30 25.39
C ASN A 120 19.59 22.27 26.93
N SER A 121 20.02 21.12 27.46
CA SER A 121 20.22 20.89 28.91
C SER A 121 18.95 20.94 29.78
N THR A 122 17.77 20.89 29.17
CA THR A 122 16.49 20.73 29.88
C THR A 122 15.88 19.39 29.51
N ASP A 123 15.41 18.66 30.52
CA ASP A 123 14.80 17.36 30.35
C ASP A 123 13.28 17.51 30.24
N TYR A 124 12.72 16.81 29.27
CA TYR A 124 11.31 16.84 28.96
C TYR A 124 10.74 15.43 28.91
N PHE A 125 9.52 15.28 29.38
CA PHE A 125 8.65 14.18 29.02
C PHE A 125 7.86 14.59 27.77
N PHE A 126 7.93 13.80 26.71
CA PHE A 126 7.26 14.02 25.43
C PHE A 126 6.16 13.00 25.20
N ALA A 127 5.09 13.46 24.56
CA ALA A 127 4.09 12.63 23.90
C ALA A 127 4.06 13.02 22.41
N TYR A 128 4.29 12.05 21.53
CA TYR A 128 4.18 12.18 20.08
C TYR A 128 3.15 11.22 19.55
N GLN A 129 2.32 11.68 18.63
CA GLN A 129 1.46 10.85 17.82
C GLN A 129 2.06 10.79 16.42
N TYR A 130 1.95 9.64 15.76
CA TYR A 130 2.25 9.50 14.34
C TYR A 130 0.95 9.22 13.61
N ASN A 131 0.81 9.76 12.40
CA ASN A 131 -0.19 9.32 11.45
C ASN A 131 0.41 9.37 10.05
N ASN A 132 -0.29 8.87 9.04
CA ASN A 132 0.12 8.91 7.63
C ASN A 132 0.50 10.32 7.09
N SER A 133 0.20 11.40 7.81
CA SER A 133 0.61 12.77 7.47
C SER A 133 1.90 13.25 8.17
N GLY A 134 2.45 12.46 9.09
CA GLY A 134 3.70 12.68 9.82
C GLY A 134 3.53 12.79 11.34
N PHE A 135 4.61 13.17 12.02
CA PHE A 135 4.62 13.38 13.48
C PHE A 135 3.80 14.59 13.95
N TYR A 136 3.04 14.39 15.02
CA TYR A 136 2.34 15.42 15.77
C TYR A 136 2.77 15.39 17.25
N GLN A 137 3.37 16.49 17.74
CA GLN A 137 3.68 16.61 19.16
C GLN A 137 2.42 16.99 19.94
N GLU A 138 1.84 16.01 20.62
CA GLU A 138 0.68 16.14 21.52
C GLU A 138 0.95 17.13 22.66
N PHE A 139 2.06 16.95 23.37
CA PHE A 139 2.56 17.87 24.38
C PHE A 139 3.99 17.53 24.82
N ASN A 140 4.58 18.44 25.62
CA ASN A 140 5.76 18.16 26.41
C ASN A 140 5.64 18.77 27.82
N ILE A 141 6.34 18.19 28.79
CA ILE A 141 6.39 18.67 30.18
C ILE A 141 7.84 18.77 30.59
N THR A 142 8.25 19.92 31.11
CA THR A 142 9.58 20.07 31.72
C THR A 142 9.65 19.28 33.02
N LEU A 143 10.66 18.43 33.14
CA LEU A 143 10.93 17.65 34.34
C LEU A 143 11.76 18.49 35.31
N SER A 144 11.48 18.38 36.62
CA SER A 144 12.20 19.15 37.64
C SER A 144 13.56 18.56 38.01
N HIS A 145 13.86 17.35 37.53
CA HIS A 145 15.06 16.58 37.83
C HIS A 145 15.58 15.91 36.54
N GLU A 146 16.82 15.43 36.58
CA GLU A 146 17.51 14.79 35.46
C GLU A 146 16.92 13.40 35.20
N ALA A 147 16.29 13.18 34.05
CA ALA A 147 15.49 11.98 33.77
C ALA A 147 16.30 10.77 33.27
N ASN A 148 17.63 10.79 33.42
CA ASN A 148 18.50 9.70 33.03
C ASN A 148 18.06 8.39 33.69
N PHE A 149 18.27 7.29 32.98
CA PHE A 149 18.08 5.92 33.45
C PHE A 149 16.62 5.51 33.73
N GLY A 150 15.65 6.40 33.52
CA GLY A 150 14.24 6.14 33.80
C GLY A 150 13.49 5.49 32.64
N GLY A 151 13.24 4.19 32.74
CA GLY A 151 12.28 3.50 31.90
C GLY A 151 10.84 3.85 32.28
N ILE A 152 10.01 4.09 31.26
CA ILE A 152 8.63 4.57 31.45
C ILE A 152 7.66 3.39 31.34
N LYS A 153 6.69 3.34 32.25
CA LYS A 153 5.46 2.53 32.10
C LYS A 153 4.24 3.42 32.24
N CYS A 154 3.28 3.25 31.33
CA CYS A 154 2.03 3.99 31.35
C CYS A 154 0.84 3.05 31.60
N PHE A 155 -0.18 3.54 32.29
CA PHE A 155 -1.37 2.76 32.64
C PHE A 155 -2.59 3.67 32.86
N GLY A 156 -3.78 3.08 32.67
CA GLY A 156 -5.05 3.70 33.01
C GLY A 156 -5.53 3.27 34.39
N PHE A 157 -5.94 4.24 35.22
CA PHE A 157 -6.50 3.98 36.54
C PHE A 157 -7.60 4.99 36.89
N ASN A 158 -8.78 4.50 37.30
CA ASN A 158 -9.96 5.32 37.63
C ASN A 158 -10.32 6.35 36.54
N GLY A 159 -10.19 5.99 35.26
CA GLY A 159 -10.48 6.85 34.12
C GLY A 159 -9.47 7.98 33.89
N MET A 160 -8.32 7.93 34.54
CA MET A 160 -7.18 8.82 34.30
C MET A 160 -5.99 8.00 33.81
N ASN A 161 -5.13 8.65 33.03
CA ASN A 161 -3.97 8.03 32.43
C ASN A 161 -2.68 8.59 33.02
N TYR A 162 -1.79 7.69 33.41
CA TYR A 162 -0.55 8.00 34.10
C TYR A 162 0.64 7.34 33.45
N CYS A 163 1.79 8.00 33.52
CA CYS A 163 3.08 7.39 33.23
C CYS A 163 4.00 7.54 34.44
N VAL A 164 4.77 6.51 34.73
CA VAL A 164 5.64 6.44 35.90
C VAL A 164 7.03 6.01 35.49
N PHE A 165 8.04 6.69 36.04
CA PHE A 165 9.45 6.33 35.91
C PHE A 165 10.23 6.80 37.13
N LYS A 166 11.41 6.23 37.35
CA LYS A 166 12.36 6.65 38.38
C LYS A 166 13.59 7.24 37.73
N ASP A 167 14.06 8.36 38.24
CA ASP A 167 15.23 9.05 37.69
C ASP A 167 16.54 8.73 38.42
N GLU A 168 17.67 9.30 37.94
CA GLU A 168 19.00 9.05 38.48
C GLU A 168 19.18 9.53 39.93
N PHE A 169 18.31 10.41 40.43
CA PHE A 169 18.33 10.86 41.82
C PHE A 169 17.32 10.10 42.70
N ASN A 170 16.80 8.97 42.20
CA ASN A 170 15.77 8.16 42.83
C ASN A 170 14.48 8.96 43.14
N TYR A 171 14.14 9.98 42.33
CA TYR A 171 12.78 10.51 42.37
C TYR A 171 11.88 9.63 41.53
N ILE A 172 10.73 9.31 42.09
CA ILE A 172 9.63 8.70 41.33
C ILE A 172 8.83 9.83 40.72
N ASN A 173 8.80 9.85 39.40
CA ASN A 173 8.07 10.82 38.61
C ASN A 173 6.76 10.17 38.16
N ILE A 174 5.64 10.83 38.50
CA ILE A 174 4.29 10.45 38.06
C ILE A 174 3.76 11.56 37.17
N VAL A 175 3.59 11.26 35.89
CA VAL A 175 3.04 12.15 34.89
C VAL A 175 1.55 11.85 34.76
N ASN A 176 0.70 12.83 35.08
CA ASN A 176 -0.72 12.77 34.78
C ASN A 176 -0.93 13.33 33.37
N MET A 177 -1.32 12.46 32.45
CA MET A 177 -1.45 12.76 31.03
C MET A 177 -2.63 13.69 30.75
N SER A 178 -3.74 13.53 31.49
CA SER A 178 -4.94 14.35 31.34
C SER A 178 -4.71 15.80 31.78
N SER A 179 -3.96 16.01 32.87
CA SER A 179 -3.62 17.37 33.34
C SER A 179 -2.32 17.91 32.74
N LYS A 180 -1.54 17.08 32.02
CA LYS A 180 -0.23 17.40 31.47
C LYS A 180 0.72 17.96 32.55
N THR A 181 0.77 17.29 33.70
CA THR A 181 1.61 17.68 34.85
C THR A 181 2.41 16.51 35.38
N ALA A 182 3.68 16.75 35.74
CA ALA A 182 4.53 15.79 36.45
C ALA A 182 4.59 16.12 37.95
N SER A 183 4.59 15.09 38.80
CA SER A 183 4.87 15.18 40.24
C SER A 183 6.04 14.25 40.57
N SER A 184 7.03 14.75 41.31
CA SER A 184 8.20 13.97 41.71
C SER A 184 8.21 13.71 43.21
N TYR A 185 8.54 12.48 43.61
CA TYR A 185 8.60 12.05 45.01
C TYR A 185 10.00 11.53 45.31
N ASN A 186 10.71 12.20 46.22
CA ASN A 186 12.05 11.78 46.62
C ASN A 186 11.96 10.48 47.44
N THR A 187 12.75 9.48 47.07
CA THR A 187 12.81 8.21 47.81
C THR A 187 14.17 7.90 48.44
N SER A 188 15.25 8.61 48.09
CA SER A 188 16.61 8.35 48.57
C SER A 188 17.51 9.58 48.56
N ALA A 189 18.61 9.53 49.32
CA ALA A 189 19.72 10.47 49.21
C ALA A 189 20.81 10.02 48.21
N HIS A 190 20.65 8.84 47.60
CA HIS A 190 21.64 8.19 46.74
C HIS A 190 21.26 8.28 45.27
N GLU A 191 22.25 8.23 44.39
CA GLU A 191 22.06 8.26 42.94
C GLU A 191 21.90 6.83 42.38
N GLU A 192 21.00 6.65 41.43
CA GLU A 192 20.85 5.45 40.61
C GLU A 192 21.83 5.55 39.43
N THR A 193 22.56 4.46 39.18
CA THR A 193 23.56 4.40 38.12
C THR A 193 23.19 3.42 37.01
N LYS A 194 22.01 2.79 37.12
CA LYS A 194 21.54 1.74 36.22
C LYS A 194 20.16 2.07 35.68
N HIS A 195 19.89 1.64 34.44
CA HIS A 195 18.56 1.76 33.84
C HIS A 195 17.54 0.93 34.63
N THR A 196 16.46 1.58 35.07
CA THR A 196 15.38 0.91 35.81
C THR A 196 14.05 1.11 35.09
N VAL A 197 13.32 0.03 34.87
CA VAL A 197 11.94 0.03 34.36
C VAL A 197 11.08 -0.52 35.49
N PRO A 198 10.03 0.18 35.93
CA PRO A 198 9.17 -0.35 36.98
C PRO A 198 8.43 -1.60 36.52
N ALA A 199 8.14 -2.50 37.46
CA ALA A 199 7.01 -3.40 37.34
C ALA A 199 5.82 -2.81 38.12
N ILE A 200 4.64 -2.81 37.53
CA ILE A 200 3.41 -2.23 38.07
C ILE A 200 2.36 -3.34 38.23
N GLY A 201 1.76 -3.41 39.42
CA GLY A 201 0.68 -4.34 39.74
C GLY A 201 0.12 -4.08 41.13
N ASP A 202 -1.07 -4.60 41.41
CA ASP A 202 -1.65 -4.59 42.76
C ASP A 202 -1.03 -5.75 43.53
N ILE A 203 0.03 -5.46 44.28
CA ILE A 203 0.89 -6.49 44.87
C ILE A 203 0.20 -7.18 46.03
N ASP A 204 -0.56 -6.44 46.84
CA ASP A 204 -1.20 -6.96 48.04
C ASP A 204 -2.73 -7.10 47.94
N ASN A 205 -3.29 -6.87 46.75
CA ASN A 205 -4.71 -6.97 46.42
C ASN A 205 -5.57 -6.01 47.27
N ASP A 206 -5.09 -4.77 47.43
CA ASP A 206 -5.80 -3.71 48.16
C ASP A 206 -6.60 -2.76 47.24
N GLY A 207 -6.53 -2.99 45.93
CA GLY A 207 -7.13 -2.18 44.88
C GLY A 207 -6.25 -1.02 44.41
N SER A 208 -5.05 -0.87 44.97
CA SER A 208 -4.05 0.11 44.59
C SER A 208 -2.95 -0.51 43.74
N LEU A 209 -2.47 0.23 42.74
CA LEU A 209 -1.32 -0.23 41.96
C LEU A 209 -0.03 0.22 42.65
N GLU A 210 0.89 -0.71 42.85
CA GLU A 210 2.26 -0.43 43.25
C GLU A 210 3.20 -0.46 42.06
N ALA A 211 4.24 0.37 42.11
CA ALA A 211 5.41 0.28 41.23
C ALA A 211 6.61 -0.25 42.02
N VAL A 212 7.25 -1.30 41.48
CA VAL A 212 8.48 -1.90 42.01
C VAL A 212 9.66 -1.47 41.17
N PHE A 213 10.66 -0.89 41.83
CA PHE A 213 11.91 -0.49 41.21
C PHE A 213 13.09 -1.19 41.87
N TRP A 214 14.17 -1.35 41.11
CA TRP A 214 15.49 -1.46 41.71
C TRP A 214 15.80 -0.23 42.55
N PHE A 215 16.53 -0.40 43.65
CA PHE A 215 16.84 0.69 44.56
C PHE A 215 18.26 0.58 45.11
N ASN A 216 19.03 1.67 44.97
CA ASN A 216 20.37 1.82 45.55
C ASN A 216 20.27 2.41 46.97
N GLU A 217 20.65 1.62 47.97
CA GLU A 217 20.40 1.95 49.38
C GLU A 217 21.47 2.83 50.03
N ASP A 218 22.74 2.73 49.64
CA ASP A 218 23.84 3.26 50.47
C ASP A 218 25.05 3.83 49.72
N ASN A 219 24.94 4.14 48.42
CA ASN A 219 26.04 4.59 47.54
C ASN A 219 27.25 3.64 47.46
N SER A 220 27.27 2.53 48.21
CA SER A 220 28.50 1.79 48.48
C SER A 220 28.44 0.31 48.13
N SER A 221 27.25 -0.25 47.94
CA SER A 221 26.94 -1.46 47.14
C SER A 221 25.65 -2.18 47.54
N GLY A 222 24.85 -1.60 48.45
CA GLY A 222 23.55 -2.14 48.85
C GLY A 222 22.49 -1.91 47.76
N TYR A 223 21.92 -2.97 47.19
CA TYR A 223 20.71 -2.86 46.39
C TYR A 223 19.55 -3.64 47.02
N GLY A 224 18.34 -3.17 46.73
CA GLY A 224 17.09 -3.77 47.16
C GLY A 224 15.96 -3.46 46.18
N PHE A 225 14.74 -3.64 46.66
CA PHE A 225 13.54 -3.17 45.95
C PHE A 225 12.93 -2.00 46.69
N LEU A 226 12.41 -1.07 45.90
CA LEU A 226 11.52 -0.03 46.38
C LEU A 226 10.13 -0.29 45.84
N VAL A 227 9.15 -0.35 46.75
CA VAL A 227 7.74 -0.56 46.42
C VAL A 227 6.96 0.72 46.74
N PHE A 228 6.47 1.36 45.69
CA PHE A 228 5.78 2.65 45.78
C PHE A 228 4.32 2.53 45.40
N ASP A 229 3.43 2.90 46.32
CA ASP A 229 1.99 2.95 46.09
C ASP A 229 1.65 4.18 45.23
N LEU A 230 1.18 3.94 44.01
CA LEU A 230 0.94 4.99 43.00
C LEU A 230 -0.28 5.84 43.34
N ILE A 231 -1.22 5.32 44.14
CA ILE A 231 -2.45 6.02 44.53
C ILE A 231 -2.20 6.86 45.76
N ASN A 232 -1.67 6.24 46.82
CA ASN A 232 -1.39 6.90 48.09
C ASN A 232 -0.15 7.80 48.01
N ARG A 233 0.65 7.67 46.95
CA ARG A 233 1.86 8.45 46.67
C ARG A 233 2.87 8.34 47.81
N SER A 234 3.06 7.11 48.29
CA SER A 234 3.87 6.81 49.46
C SER A 234 4.53 5.44 49.36
N LEU A 235 5.61 5.26 50.10
CA LEU A 235 6.28 3.96 50.24
C LEU A 235 5.41 2.98 51.03
N LYS A 236 5.32 1.73 50.58
CA LYS A 236 4.47 0.71 51.22
C LYS A 236 5.17 0.12 52.46
N MET A 237 4.66 0.45 53.65
CA MET A 237 5.30 0.11 54.94
C MET A 237 5.33 -1.40 55.29
N SER A 238 4.68 -2.26 54.51
CA SER A 238 4.75 -3.72 54.70
C SER A 238 6.15 -4.28 54.39
N PHE A 239 6.98 -3.57 53.63
CA PHE A 239 8.31 -3.98 53.21
C PHE A 239 9.45 -3.52 54.15
N ASN A 240 9.11 -3.13 55.39
CA ASN A 240 9.88 -2.43 56.45
C ASN A 240 9.36 -0.98 56.65
N SER A 241 9.78 -0.32 57.73
CA SER A 241 9.30 1.05 58.06
C SER A 241 9.64 2.11 57.00
N SER A 242 10.53 1.79 56.06
CA SER A 242 10.94 2.65 54.95
C SER A 242 10.32 2.22 53.61
N GLY A 243 9.57 1.11 53.55
CA GLY A 243 9.06 0.52 52.30
C GLY A 243 10.14 0.04 51.33
N ILE A 244 11.32 -0.28 51.88
CA ILE A 244 12.50 -0.75 51.16
C ILE A 244 12.78 -2.16 51.65
N VAL A 245 12.95 -3.13 50.76
CA VAL A 245 13.48 -4.42 51.23
C VAL A 245 14.98 -4.24 51.51
N ASP A 246 15.32 -3.81 52.73
CA ASP A 246 16.69 -3.41 53.10
C ASP A 246 17.70 -4.56 52.92
N ASN A 247 18.89 -4.22 52.41
CA ASN A 247 20.09 -5.06 52.33
C ASN A 247 19.85 -6.44 51.71
N ILE A 248 19.08 -6.53 50.63
CA ILE A 248 19.00 -7.80 49.91
C ILE A 248 20.40 -8.20 49.42
N PHE A 249 21.15 -7.23 48.87
CA PHE A 249 22.45 -7.47 48.28
C PHE A 249 23.50 -6.56 48.93
N SER A 250 24.33 -7.10 49.83
CA SER A 250 25.60 -6.48 50.19
C SER A 250 26.70 -7.35 49.59
N PRO A 251 27.41 -6.93 48.53
CA PRO A 251 28.48 -7.75 47.99
C PRO A 251 29.58 -7.93 49.03
N LEU A 252 30.19 -9.11 49.02
CA LEU A 252 31.36 -9.39 49.85
C LEU A 252 32.59 -8.55 49.44
N TYR A 253 32.61 -8.00 48.21
CA TYR A 253 33.76 -7.29 47.63
C TYR A 253 33.43 -6.04 46.77
N GLY A 254 32.23 -5.48 46.87
CA GLY A 254 31.93 -4.10 46.42
C GLY A 254 31.50 -3.88 44.96
N GLN A 255 31.30 -4.90 44.11
CA GLN A 255 30.78 -4.75 42.74
C GLN A 255 29.80 -5.88 42.35
N PHE A 256 28.69 -5.54 41.68
CA PHE A 256 27.73 -6.46 41.05
C PHE A 256 27.00 -5.71 39.93
N ASN A 257 26.55 -6.45 38.91
CA ASN A 257 25.71 -5.93 37.84
C ASN A 257 24.27 -6.37 38.08
N LEU A 258 23.33 -5.43 37.98
CA LEU A 258 21.92 -5.83 37.96
C LEU A 258 21.65 -6.43 36.59
N LYS A 259 20.95 -7.56 36.55
CA LYS A 259 20.50 -8.17 35.30
C LYS A 259 18.99 -7.99 35.22
N GLY A 260 18.56 -7.22 34.22
CA GLY A 260 17.16 -6.97 33.92
C GLY A 260 16.41 -6.16 34.97
N GLN A 261 15.09 -6.38 35.03
CA GLN A 261 14.11 -5.57 35.75
C GLN A 261 13.30 -6.48 36.68
N PRO A 262 12.78 -5.96 37.82
CA PRO A 262 11.90 -6.75 38.68
C PRO A 262 10.70 -7.26 37.88
N VAL A 263 10.26 -8.47 38.21
CA VAL A 263 9.13 -9.17 37.59
C VAL A 263 8.07 -9.44 38.63
N LEU A 264 6.81 -9.21 38.27
CA LEU A 264 5.66 -9.53 39.11
C LEU A 264 4.93 -10.75 38.58
N ALA A 265 4.66 -11.74 39.42
CA ALA A 265 3.99 -12.98 39.04
C ALA A 265 3.04 -13.45 40.15
N ASP A 266 1.92 -14.07 39.79
CA ASP A 266 1.03 -14.72 40.76
C ASP A 266 1.33 -16.21 40.79
N LEU A 267 2.30 -16.60 41.62
CA LEU A 267 2.85 -17.95 41.60
C LEU A 267 1.93 -18.98 42.27
N ASN A 268 0.87 -18.55 42.95
CA ASN A 268 -0.04 -19.43 43.69
C ASN A 268 -1.54 -19.21 43.39
N ASN A 269 -1.86 -18.27 42.48
CA ASN A 269 -3.21 -17.88 42.07
C ASN A 269 -4.08 -17.37 43.23
N ASP A 270 -3.51 -16.52 44.11
CA ASP A 270 -4.22 -15.86 45.21
C ASP A 270 -4.52 -14.38 44.95
N ASP A 271 -4.36 -13.95 43.69
CA ASP A 271 -4.52 -12.58 43.18
C ASP A 271 -3.53 -11.59 43.81
N LYS A 272 -2.42 -12.08 44.38
CA LYS A 272 -1.31 -11.25 44.85
C LYS A 272 -0.07 -11.55 44.03
N LEU A 273 0.83 -10.58 43.98
CA LEU A 273 2.00 -10.65 43.11
C LEU A 273 3.27 -10.82 43.92
N GLU A 274 3.97 -11.92 43.70
CA GLU A 274 5.35 -12.08 44.13
C GLU A 274 6.30 -11.23 43.29
N ILE A 275 7.39 -10.80 43.91
CA ILE A 275 8.47 -10.04 43.25
C ILE A 275 9.63 -10.98 42.99
N ALA A 276 9.94 -11.21 41.72
CA ALA A 276 11.10 -11.98 41.29
C ALA A 276 12.17 -11.08 40.65
N ALA A 277 13.44 -11.33 40.95
CA ALA A 277 14.55 -10.71 40.22
C ALA A 277 15.82 -11.56 40.28
N SER A 278 16.71 -11.33 39.32
CA SER A 278 18.05 -11.93 39.28
C SER A 278 19.14 -10.90 39.54
N VAL A 279 20.19 -11.30 40.26
CA VAL A 279 21.39 -10.45 40.46
C VAL A 279 22.63 -11.21 40.01
N PHE A 280 23.50 -10.52 39.25
CA PHE A 280 24.78 -11.04 38.79
C PHE A 280 25.92 -10.44 39.60
N TYR A 281 26.67 -11.30 40.28
CA TYR A 281 27.84 -10.91 41.05
C TYR A 281 29.08 -10.93 40.15
N ASP A 282 29.81 -9.81 40.10
CA ASP A 282 31.04 -9.65 39.32
C ASP A 282 32.15 -9.05 40.19
N ASP A 283 33.18 -9.84 40.51
CA ASP A 283 34.36 -9.38 41.25
C ASP A 283 35.51 -8.96 40.30
N ALA A 284 35.19 -8.08 39.34
CA ALA A 284 36.11 -7.65 38.27
C ALA A 284 37.40 -6.94 38.77
N ASN A 285 37.49 -6.56 40.04
CA ASN A 285 38.66 -5.87 40.59
C ASN A 285 39.90 -6.76 40.78
N ASN A 286 39.77 -8.07 40.57
CA ASN A 286 40.89 -9.01 40.68
C ASN A 286 41.16 -9.68 39.32
N GLU A 287 41.80 -8.94 38.39
CA GLU A 287 42.25 -9.44 37.06
C GLU A 287 43.05 -10.75 37.13
N PHE A 288 43.54 -11.13 38.32
CA PHE A 288 44.37 -12.31 38.57
C PHE A 288 43.68 -13.51 39.25
N SER A 289 42.42 -13.41 39.68
CA SER A 289 41.69 -14.57 40.22
C SER A 289 40.29 -14.63 39.65
N GLY A 290 40.10 -15.50 38.66
CA GLY A 290 38.80 -15.74 38.04
C GLY A 290 37.81 -16.47 38.95
N ASN A 291 37.49 -15.93 40.12
CA ASN A 291 36.51 -16.42 41.09
C ASN A 291 35.78 -15.13 41.55
N ASP A 292 34.53 -14.79 41.27
CA ASP A 292 33.30 -15.56 41.18
C ASP A 292 32.32 -14.81 40.26
N LEU A 293 31.78 -15.45 39.21
CA LEU A 293 30.59 -14.95 38.49
C LEU A 293 29.47 -15.92 38.82
N PHE A 294 28.40 -15.46 39.45
CA PHE A 294 27.19 -16.25 39.60
C PHE A 294 25.95 -15.37 39.54
N THR A 295 24.86 -15.95 39.05
CA THR A 295 23.53 -15.33 39.10
C THR A 295 22.71 -16.01 40.20
N GLU A 296 22.04 -15.23 41.02
CA GLU A 296 21.08 -15.72 42.02
C GLU A 296 19.70 -15.16 41.72
N LEU A 297 18.70 -16.04 41.66
CA LEU A 297 17.28 -15.69 41.59
C LEU A 297 16.75 -15.47 43.00
N PHE A 298 16.03 -14.38 43.22
CA PHE A 298 15.33 -14.09 44.47
C PHE A 298 13.84 -13.94 44.21
N VAL A 299 13.03 -14.52 45.10
CA VAL A 299 11.57 -14.37 45.07
C VAL A 299 11.08 -13.92 46.44
N TYR A 300 10.28 -12.85 46.44
CA TYR A 300 9.71 -12.22 47.62
C TYR A 300 8.20 -12.30 47.57
N SER A 301 7.61 -12.57 48.73
CA SER A 301 6.17 -12.45 48.93
C SER A 301 5.71 -10.98 48.80
N PRO A 302 4.40 -10.75 48.59
CA PRO A 302 3.77 -9.43 48.63
C PRO A 302 4.03 -8.58 49.89
N ASN A 303 4.54 -9.18 50.98
CA ASN A 303 4.90 -8.49 52.22
C ASN A 303 6.41 -8.28 52.38
N GLY A 304 7.20 -8.46 51.32
CA GLY A 304 8.65 -8.29 51.36
C GLY A 304 9.41 -9.39 52.07
N THR A 305 8.75 -10.48 52.47
CA THR A 305 9.44 -11.64 53.04
C THR A 305 10.02 -12.47 51.92
N LYS A 306 11.34 -12.72 51.96
CA LYS A 306 12.01 -13.64 51.01
C LYS A 306 11.41 -15.04 51.14
N MET A 307 10.83 -15.53 50.06
CA MET A 307 10.24 -16.87 50.00
C MET A 307 11.32 -17.91 49.74
N PHE A 308 12.10 -17.71 48.68
CA PHE A 308 13.25 -18.52 48.36
C PHE A 308 14.30 -17.72 47.59
N SER A 309 15.51 -18.24 47.56
CA SER A 309 16.52 -17.85 46.57
C SER A 309 17.16 -19.08 45.96
N LYS A 310 17.59 -18.96 44.70
CA LYS A 310 18.22 -20.04 43.94
C LYS A 310 19.53 -19.56 43.37
N CYS A 311 20.61 -20.06 43.96
CA CYS A 311 21.93 -20.06 43.36
C CYS A 311 22.28 -21.50 42.94
N ALA A 312 23.15 -21.65 41.93
CA ALA A 312 23.66 -22.95 41.53
C ALA A 312 24.64 -23.47 42.61
N LEU A 313 24.19 -24.43 43.42
CA LEU A 313 25.05 -25.13 44.37
C LEU A 313 25.90 -26.17 43.62
N ASN A 314 27.23 -26.11 43.76
CA ASN A 314 28.09 -27.21 43.35
C ASN A 314 27.68 -28.45 44.15
N HIS A 315 27.23 -29.51 43.47
CA HIS A 315 26.67 -30.74 44.06
C HIS A 315 27.55 -31.43 45.11
N ASN A 316 28.84 -31.09 45.17
CA ASN A 316 29.79 -31.75 46.05
C ASN A 316 29.98 -31.11 47.43
N ASN A 317 29.50 -29.88 47.67
CA ASN A 317 29.65 -29.22 48.97
C ASN A 317 28.38 -28.42 49.31
N ASN A 318 27.81 -28.63 50.51
CA ASN A 318 26.72 -27.81 51.10
C ASN A 318 27.20 -26.36 51.39
N ILE A 319 27.68 -25.66 50.38
CA ILE A 319 28.21 -24.30 50.42
C ILE A 319 27.04 -23.37 50.10
N TYR A 320 26.59 -22.62 51.09
CA TYR A 320 25.53 -21.61 50.93
C TYR A 320 25.95 -20.55 49.90
N CYS A 321 24.97 -19.97 49.19
CA CYS A 321 25.19 -18.78 48.35
C CYS A 321 25.95 -17.74 49.19
N GLY A 322 27.17 -17.38 48.76
CA GLY A 322 28.04 -16.44 49.48
C GLY A 322 29.27 -17.01 50.21
N THR A 323 29.59 -18.32 50.15
CA THR A 323 30.92 -18.80 50.62
C THR A 323 31.88 -18.99 49.43
N ALA A 324 32.63 -17.92 49.15
CA ALA A 324 33.55 -17.71 48.01
C ALA A 324 34.80 -18.62 47.98
N SER A 325 34.69 -19.95 47.95
CA SER A 325 35.88 -20.80 48.05
C SER A 325 35.96 -22.06 47.18
N VAL A 326 35.32 -22.14 46.00
CA VAL A 326 35.58 -23.28 45.07
C VAL A 326 35.71 -22.81 43.61
N GLU A 327 36.92 -22.98 43.06
CA GLU A 327 37.47 -22.26 41.89
C GLU A 327 37.13 -22.83 40.48
N THR A 328 36.07 -23.61 40.25
CA THR A 328 35.98 -24.35 38.96
C THR A 328 34.79 -24.07 38.06
N GLU A 329 33.65 -23.57 38.53
CA GLU A 329 32.45 -23.38 37.69
C GLU A 329 31.82 -22.02 37.97
N LYS A 330 31.85 -21.11 36.99
CA LYS A 330 31.14 -19.83 37.07
C LYS A 330 29.81 -19.93 36.36
N TRP A 331 28.86 -19.06 36.71
CA TRP A 331 27.55 -19.04 36.07
C TRP A 331 27.13 -17.61 35.71
N GLU A 332 26.49 -17.44 34.56
CA GLU A 332 25.82 -16.20 34.16
C GLU A 332 24.38 -16.55 33.81
N GLY A 333 23.42 -15.69 34.14
CA GLY A 333 22.00 -15.91 33.91
C GLY A 333 21.28 -14.66 33.44
N THR A 334 20.13 -14.86 32.80
CA THR A 334 19.24 -13.80 32.30
C THR A 334 18.39 -13.20 33.42
N ASN A 335 17.65 -12.14 33.09
CA ASN A 335 16.48 -11.74 33.88
C ASN A 335 15.51 -12.92 34.04
N PRO A 336 14.81 -13.06 35.19
CA PRO A 336 13.67 -13.96 35.25
C PRO A 336 12.58 -13.53 34.27
N PHE A 337 11.79 -14.50 33.87
CA PHE A 337 10.55 -14.33 33.11
C PHE A 337 9.52 -15.32 33.65
N VAL A 338 8.26 -15.09 33.32
CA VAL A 338 7.14 -15.90 33.82
C VAL A 338 6.70 -16.88 32.75
N LEU A 339 6.41 -18.12 33.14
CA LEU A 339 5.89 -19.15 32.25
C LEU A 339 5.15 -20.20 33.09
N ASP A 340 3.94 -20.61 32.71
CA ASP A 340 3.33 -21.85 33.24
C ASP A 340 3.97 -23.05 32.51
N TYR A 341 5.14 -23.47 32.99
CA TYR A 341 5.97 -24.45 32.29
C TYR A 341 5.34 -25.85 32.33
N ASP A 342 4.75 -26.23 33.46
CA ASP A 342 4.18 -27.56 33.67
C ASP A 342 2.67 -27.67 33.38
N ARG A 343 2.03 -26.56 32.96
CA ARG A 343 0.62 -26.45 32.54
C ARG A 343 -0.36 -26.73 33.66
N ASN A 344 0.01 -26.36 34.87
CA ASN A 344 -0.84 -26.54 36.04
C ASN A 344 -1.81 -25.35 36.26
N GLY A 345 -1.68 -24.29 35.45
CA GLY A 345 -2.47 -23.06 35.54
C GLY A 345 -1.93 -22.04 36.56
N PHE A 346 -0.72 -22.25 37.07
CA PHE A 346 0.00 -21.34 37.95
C PHE A 346 1.22 -20.77 37.22
N ASP A 347 1.56 -19.52 37.50
CA ASP A 347 2.79 -18.93 36.98
C ASP A 347 4.01 -19.61 37.62
N ASP A 348 5.03 -19.92 36.82
CA ASP A 348 6.37 -20.28 37.32
C ASP A 348 7.38 -19.18 36.99
N ILE A 349 8.42 -19.07 37.82
CA ILE A 349 9.56 -18.20 37.52
C ILE A 349 10.64 -19.01 36.83
N CYS A 350 10.95 -18.61 35.60
CA CYS A 350 12.01 -19.19 34.79
C CYS A 350 13.18 -18.22 34.62
N LEU A 351 14.39 -18.76 34.42
CA LEU A 351 15.54 -18.01 33.93
C LEU A 351 16.46 -18.94 33.14
N ILE A 352 17.28 -18.37 32.25
CA ILE A 352 18.34 -19.10 31.58
C ILE A 352 19.63 -18.89 32.36
N LYS A 353 20.45 -19.94 32.48
CA LYS A 353 21.79 -19.89 33.10
C LYS A 353 22.82 -20.66 32.28
N ASP A 354 24.07 -20.23 32.29
CA ASP A 354 25.22 -20.95 31.72
C ASP A 354 26.18 -21.47 32.76
N VAL A 355 26.89 -22.55 32.44
CA VAL A 355 28.15 -22.93 33.09
C VAL A 355 29.33 -22.40 32.29
N LYS A 356 30.13 -21.53 32.91
CA LYS A 356 31.45 -21.15 32.43
C LYS A 356 32.50 -22.08 33.01
N ASN A 357 33.13 -22.88 32.14
CA ASN A 357 34.26 -23.75 32.49
C ASN A 357 35.50 -23.28 31.72
N GLY A 358 36.58 -22.92 32.44
CA GLY A 358 37.84 -22.47 31.82
C GLY A 358 37.74 -21.15 31.03
N GLY A 359 36.74 -20.31 31.32
CA GLY A 359 36.56 -19.02 30.65
C GLY A 359 35.60 -19.03 29.45
N GLY A 360 35.15 -20.20 28.99
CA GLY A 360 34.12 -20.34 27.97
C GLY A 360 32.80 -20.84 28.55
N PHE A 361 31.70 -20.32 28.02
CA PHE A 361 30.33 -20.80 28.22
C PHE A 361 30.16 -22.18 27.56
N GLN A 362 29.60 -23.15 28.28
CA GLN A 362 29.59 -24.56 27.84
C GLN A 362 28.27 -25.29 28.08
N ASN A 363 27.36 -24.79 28.91
CA ASN A 363 26.16 -25.53 29.24
C ASN A 363 25.02 -24.59 29.66
N MET A 364 24.40 -23.97 28.66
CA MET A 364 23.22 -23.14 28.84
C MET A 364 22.01 -24.01 29.19
N SER A 365 21.26 -23.63 30.21
CA SER A 365 20.08 -24.36 30.68
C SER A 365 18.93 -23.42 31.07
N LEU A 366 17.71 -23.81 30.72
CA LEU A 366 16.46 -23.21 31.19
C LEU A 366 16.10 -23.83 32.54
N ASN A 367 15.92 -22.99 33.54
CA ASN A 367 15.57 -23.37 34.89
C ASN A 367 14.26 -22.71 35.31
N CYS A 368 13.27 -23.50 35.73
CA CYS A 368 11.98 -22.99 36.20
C CYS A 368 11.67 -23.46 37.63
N TYR A 369 11.05 -22.57 38.40
CA TYR A 369 10.74 -22.76 39.81
C TYR A 369 9.31 -22.35 40.12
N ASN A 370 8.59 -23.20 40.85
CA ASN A 370 7.23 -22.90 41.32
C ASN A 370 7.23 -22.04 42.60
N TYR A 371 6.05 -21.69 43.12
CA TYR A 371 5.85 -20.93 44.37
C TYR A 371 6.67 -21.41 45.58
N SER A 372 6.84 -22.74 45.74
CA SER A 372 7.61 -23.31 46.87
C SER A 372 9.13 -23.21 46.69
N GLY A 373 9.58 -22.73 45.52
CA GLY A 373 10.96 -22.77 45.09
C GLY A 373 11.40 -24.18 44.69
N ALA A 374 10.51 -25.11 44.37
CA ALA A 374 10.93 -26.40 43.82
C ALA A 374 11.35 -26.22 42.36
N GLU A 375 12.50 -26.79 41.98
CA GLU A 375 12.91 -26.85 40.56
C GLU A 375 11.99 -27.82 39.82
N ILE A 376 11.22 -27.31 38.87
CA ILE A 376 10.30 -28.10 38.04
C ILE A 376 10.85 -28.33 36.63
N ALA A 377 11.83 -27.53 36.21
CA ALA A 377 12.53 -27.67 34.93
C ALA A 377 14.02 -27.35 35.07
N ASN A 378 14.85 -28.12 34.37
CA ASN A 378 16.29 -27.91 34.20
C ASN A 378 16.69 -28.52 32.84
N VAL A 379 16.50 -27.74 31.79
CA VAL A 379 16.57 -28.19 30.40
C VAL A 379 17.80 -27.59 29.75
N ASN A 380 18.71 -28.42 29.24
CA ASN A 380 19.89 -27.94 28.50
C ASN A 380 19.44 -27.37 27.14
N LEU A 381 19.85 -26.13 26.84
CA LEU A 381 19.52 -25.42 25.60
C LEU A 381 20.65 -25.54 24.56
N SER A 382 21.88 -25.18 24.93
CA SER A 382 23.03 -25.18 24.01
C SER A 382 24.35 -25.40 24.74
N THR A 383 25.32 -25.98 24.01
CA THR A 383 26.72 -26.07 24.44
C THR A 383 27.58 -24.91 23.91
N PHE A 384 27.01 -24.03 23.08
CA PHE A 384 27.67 -22.85 22.54
C PHE A 384 27.20 -21.58 23.27
N PRO A 385 28.07 -20.57 23.42
CA PRO A 385 27.69 -19.30 24.02
C PRO A 385 26.57 -18.66 23.20
N ASP A 386 25.41 -18.50 23.82
CA ASP A 386 24.25 -17.82 23.25
C ASP A 386 23.93 -16.63 24.17
N GLY A 387 24.83 -15.63 24.11
CA GLY A 387 25.00 -14.52 25.06
C GLY A 387 23.91 -14.39 26.13
N ILE A 388 24.23 -14.81 27.35
CA ILE A 388 23.27 -14.81 28.48
C ILE A 388 23.28 -13.47 29.21
N GLN A 389 23.79 -12.42 28.56
CA GLN A 389 24.02 -11.15 29.22
C GLN A 389 22.75 -10.31 29.37
N GLY A 390 21.69 -10.60 28.59
CA GLY A 390 20.43 -9.86 28.57
C GLY A 390 19.19 -10.59 29.12
N ASN A 391 18.00 -10.16 28.70
CA ASN A 391 16.70 -10.71 29.08
C ASN A 391 16.23 -11.81 28.10
N ALA A 392 15.95 -13.02 28.58
CA ALA A 392 15.21 -13.98 27.75
C ALA A 392 13.74 -13.57 27.66
N MET A 393 13.07 -13.98 26.59
CA MET A 393 11.62 -13.85 26.46
C MET A 393 10.97 -15.18 26.06
N ALA A 394 9.67 -15.28 26.28
CA ALA A 394 8.87 -16.45 25.89
C ALA A 394 7.73 -16.07 24.94
N ALA A 395 7.61 -16.78 23.82
CA ALA A 395 6.54 -16.56 22.83
C ALA A 395 6.31 -17.83 21.99
N ASP A 396 5.08 -18.09 21.54
CA ASP A 396 4.77 -19.20 20.60
C ASP A 396 5.20 -18.79 19.20
N MET A 397 6.40 -19.18 18.78
CA MET A 397 7.03 -18.77 17.53
C MET A 397 6.81 -19.78 16.40
N ASN A 398 6.29 -20.96 16.71
CA ASN A 398 6.12 -22.06 15.75
C ASN A 398 4.65 -22.42 15.48
N GLY A 399 3.73 -21.92 16.31
CA GLY A 399 2.29 -22.03 16.17
C GLY A 399 1.68 -23.32 16.72
N ASP A 400 2.35 -23.97 17.68
CA ASP A 400 1.87 -25.18 18.35
C ASP A 400 1.11 -24.90 19.66
N GLY A 401 1.03 -23.64 20.08
CA GLY A 401 0.40 -23.20 21.33
C GLY A 401 1.29 -23.37 22.56
N GLU A 402 2.52 -23.87 22.41
CA GLU A 402 3.56 -23.85 23.43
C GLU A 402 4.44 -22.61 23.23
N LYS A 403 4.93 -21.99 24.32
CA LYS A 403 5.85 -20.86 24.18
C LYS A 403 7.27 -21.36 24.04
N GLU A 404 7.97 -20.91 23.01
CA GLU A 404 9.42 -21.03 22.86
C GLU A 404 10.16 -20.00 23.70
N ILE A 405 11.44 -20.30 23.96
CA ILE A 405 12.39 -19.41 24.61
C ILE A 405 13.25 -18.73 23.54
N ILE A 406 13.20 -17.40 23.51
CA ILE A 406 13.96 -16.57 22.58
C ILE A 406 15.14 -15.96 23.33
N THR A 407 16.34 -16.14 22.78
CA THR A 407 17.61 -15.66 23.34
C THR A 407 18.26 -14.64 22.40
N MET A 408 19.55 -14.35 22.56
CA MET A 408 20.25 -13.44 21.65
C MET A 408 20.57 -14.06 20.28
N THR A 409 20.63 -15.39 20.17
CA THR A 409 21.03 -16.03 18.91
C THR A 409 20.10 -17.13 18.44
N ASN A 410 19.18 -17.62 19.28
CA ASN A 410 18.31 -18.76 18.96
C ASN A 410 16.87 -18.59 19.46
N ILE A 411 16.00 -19.43 18.91
CA ILE A 411 14.68 -19.76 19.46
C ILE A 411 14.69 -21.23 19.85
N TYR A 412 14.39 -21.55 21.10
CA TYR A 412 14.38 -22.92 21.64
C TYR A 412 12.98 -23.37 22.02
N LEU A 413 12.62 -24.60 21.67
CA LEU A 413 11.51 -25.31 22.30
C LEU A 413 11.78 -25.48 23.80
N LEU A 414 10.74 -25.65 24.61
CA LEU A 414 10.86 -25.93 26.05
C LEU A 414 11.66 -27.19 26.39
N ASN A 415 11.88 -28.08 25.40
CA ASN A 415 12.75 -29.26 25.54
C ASN A 415 14.24 -29.00 25.21
N GLY A 416 14.60 -27.76 24.87
CA GLY A 416 15.96 -27.31 24.56
C GLY A 416 16.38 -27.42 23.10
N THR A 417 15.51 -27.86 22.20
CA THR A 417 15.81 -27.92 20.77
C THR A 417 15.75 -26.52 20.14
N SER A 418 16.84 -26.05 19.54
CA SER A 418 16.82 -24.81 18.74
C SER A 418 16.07 -25.05 17.42
N ILE A 419 15.10 -24.17 17.12
CA ILE A 419 14.31 -24.21 15.88
C ILE A 419 14.72 -23.12 14.90
N PHE A 420 15.32 -22.02 15.36
CA PHE A 420 15.70 -20.89 14.51
C PHE A 420 16.97 -20.21 15.06
N PHE A 421 17.88 -19.81 14.17
CA PHE A 421 19.18 -19.19 14.51
C PHE A 421 19.41 -17.92 13.68
N TYR A 422 19.70 -16.80 14.35
CA TYR A 422 19.81 -15.47 13.70
C TYR A 422 21.10 -14.69 14.00
N ASN A 423 21.95 -15.18 14.91
CA ASN A 423 23.28 -14.59 15.21
C ASN A 423 23.26 -13.06 15.40
N LEU A 424 22.57 -12.58 16.43
CA LEU A 424 22.52 -11.16 16.79
C LEU A 424 23.52 -10.84 17.92
N ASP A 425 23.77 -9.56 18.17
CA ASP A 425 24.70 -9.07 19.21
C ASP A 425 24.04 -9.05 20.61
N GLU A 426 24.68 -8.45 21.62
CA GLU A 426 24.36 -8.44 23.08
C GLU A 426 22.92 -8.13 23.56
N PHE A 427 21.98 -7.83 22.67
CA PHE A 427 20.60 -7.47 23.01
C PHE A 427 19.62 -8.53 22.51
N ASN A 428 18.56 -8.77 23.28
CA ASN A 428 17.56 -9.76 22.90
C ASN A 428 16.60 -9.16 21.88
N PRO A 429 16.27 -9.91 20.83
CA PRO A 429 15.21 -9.53 19.93
C PRO A 429 13.87 -9.59 20.65
N VAL A 430 12.84 -9.09 19.99
CA VAL A 430 11.48 -9.15 20.48
C VAL A 430 10.58 -9.82 19.46
N ALA A 431 9.71 -10.70 19.94
CA ALA A 431 8.70 -11.36 19.13
C ALA A 431 7.46 -10.47 18.96
N VAL A 432 7.12 -10.17 17.71
CA VAL A 432 6.14 -9.14 17.34
C VAL A 432 5.53 -9.41 15.98
N ASP A 433 4.24 -9.16 15.80
CA ASP A 433 3.66 -9.08 14.45
C ASP A 433 3.98 -7.71 13.84
N LEU A 434 4.92 -7.66 12.90
CA LEU A 434 5.27 -6.43 12.19
C LEU A 434 4.33 -6.21 11.00
N ASP A 435 3.92 -7.26 10.30
CA ASP A 435 3.28 -7.13 8.99
C ASP A 435 1.77 -7.33 8.96
N GLY A 436 1.16 -7.46 10.14
CA GLY A 436 -0.28 -7.58 10.31
C GLY A 436 -0.83 -8.91 9.82
N ASN A 437 0.00 -9.95 9.71
CA ASN A 437 -0.41 -11.26 9.24
C ASN A 437 -0.88 -12.20 10.38
N ASP A 438 -1.01 -11.67 11.61
CA ASP A 438 -1.27 -12.36 12.88
C ASP A 438 -0.14 -13.33 13.31
N GLY A 439 0.98 -13.32 12.59
CA GLY A 439 2.20 -14.09 12.81
C GLY A 439 3.23 -13.33 13.65
N LEU A 440 3.85 -13.99 14.63
CA LEU A 440 4.98 -13.40 15.34
C LEU A 440 6.27 -13.45 14.49
N ASP A 441 6.74 -12.25 14.13
CA ASP A 441 8.05 -11.94 13.59
C ASP A 441 9.09 -11.71 14.70
N LEU A 442 10.31 -11.36 14.31
CA LEU A 442 11.41 -11.05 15.22
C LEU A 442 12.02 -9.69 14.89
N LEU A 443 12.01 -8.75 15.84
CA LEU A 443 12.63 -7.43 15.71
C LEU A 443 13.81 -7.26 16.67
N TRP A 444 14.90 -6.70 16.19
CA TRP A 444 16.11 -6.49 16.98
C TRP A 444 16.76 -5.14 16.68
N THR A 445 17.27 -4.47 17.71
CA THR A 445 18.04 -3.22 17.55
C THR A 445 19.19 -3.17 18.56
N HIS A 446 20.35 -2.68 18.12
CA HIS A 446 21.50 -2.39 18.97
C HIS A 446 22.41 -1.36 18.28
N GLY A 447 22.87 -0.35 19.03
CA GLY A 447 23.78 0.67 18.52
C GLY A 447 23.21 1.37 17.29
N ASN A 448 23.83 1.17 16.13
CA ASN A 448 23.39 1.73 14.85
C ASN A 448 22.82 0.68 13.90
N LEU A 449 22.27 -0.43 14.41
CA LEU A 449 21.75 -1.51 13.56
C LEU A 449 20.38 -1.95 14.05
N THR A 450 19.42 -2.03 13.13
CA THR A 450 18.11 -2.65 13.34
C THR A 450 17.91 -3.77 12.32
N LYS A 451 17.35 -4.89 12.76
CA LYS A 451 17.05 -6.07 11.95
C LYS A 451 15.63 -6.55 12.22
N ALA A 452 14.92 -6.93 11.16
CA ALA A 452 13.60 -7.55 11.24
C ALA A 452 13.63 -8.89 10.49
N PHE A 453 13.10 -9.94 11.12
CA PHE A 453 12.91 -11.25 10.52
C PHE A 453 11.42 -11.52 10.43
N LEU A 454 10.86 -11.36 9.24
CA LEU A 454 9.43 -11.52 8.99
C LEU A 454 9.13 -12.96 8.61
N ASP A 455 8.07 -13.54 9.17
CA ASP A 455 7.61 -14.86 8.81
C ASP A 455 7.02 -14.85 7.38
N ASN A 456 7.50 -15.73 6.52
CA ASN A 456 7.38 -15.56 5.05
C ASN A 456 6.14 -16.24 4.47
N ASN A 457 4.98 -16.06 5.09
CA ASN A 457 3.75 -16.57 4.48
C ASN A 457 3.20 -15.63 3.39
N ASN A 458 3.59 -14.34 3.39
CA ASN A 458 3.03 -13.32 2.48
C ASN A 458 4.06 -12.52 1.65
N TYR A 459 5.37 -12.73 1.87
CA TYR A 459 6.41 -11.95 1.18
C TYR A 459 6.83 -12.60 -0.14
N THR A 460 6.43 -11.98 -1.24
CA THR A 460 6.64 -12.57 -2.56
C THR A 460 7.63 -11.75 -3.37
N ILE A 461 8.39 -12.45 -4.21
CA ILE A 461 9.08 -11.81 -5.32
C ILE A 461 8.06 -11.82 -6.47
N ASP A 462 7.90 -10.69 -7.15
CA ASP A 462 6.96 -10.60 -8.28
C ASP A 462 7.61 -9.67 -9.30
N LEU A 463 8.14 -10.26 -10.34
CA LEU A 463 8.89 -9.65 -11.42
C LEU A 463 7.92 -9.33 -12.54
N ALA A 464 8.17 -8.25 -13.27
CA ALA A 464 7.39 -7.96 -14.46
C ALA A 464 8.28 -7.36 -15.55
N VAL A 465 7.97 -7.71 -16.79
CA VAL A 465 8.63 -7.14 -17.97
C VAL A 465 7.67 -6.21 -18.69
N SER A 466 8.14 -5.00 -18.96
CA SER A 466 7.37 -3.98 -19.68
C SER A 466 8.27 -3.14 -20.59
N ASP A 467 7.66 -2.27 -21.40
CA ASP A 467 8.33 -1.24 -22.19
C ASP A 467 9.50 -1.73 -23.08
N ILE A 468 9.25 -2.79 -23.86
CA ILE A 468 10.22 -3.22 -24.89
C ILE A 468 10.40 -2.09 -25.90
N ASN A 469 11.64 -1.66 -26.09
CA ASN A 469 12.04 -0.59 -26.99
C ASN A 469 13.15 -1.09 -27.93
N PHE A 470 13.14 -0.55 -29.15
CA PHE A 470 14.07 -0.95 -30.20
C PHE A 470 14.98 0.23 -30.57
N LEU A 471 16.29 -0.02 -30.64
CA LEU A 471 17.30 0.94 -31.07
C LEU A 471 18.20 0.31 -32.14
N LYS A 472 18.08 0.75 -33.39
CA LYS A 472 18.82 0.17 -34.51
C LYS A 472 20.30 0.47 -34.38
N VAL A 473 21.09 -0.58 -34.28
CA VAL A 473 22.56 -0.49 -34.26
C VAL A 473 23.09 -0.46 -35.69
N ASN A 474 22.54 -1.32 -36.56
CA ASN A 474 22.86 -1.37 -37.98
C ASN A 474 21.70 -1.99 -38.80
N GLY A 475 21.93 -2.30 -40.08
CA GLY A 475 20.89 -2.84 -40.96
C GLY A 475 20.34 -4.21 -40.56
N THR A 476 21.03 -4.96 -39.70
CA THR A 476 20.64 -6.33 -39.30
C THR A 476 20.57 -6.54 -37.80
N HIS A 477 21.01 -5.58 -36.97
CA HIS A 477 21.03 -5.69 -35.51
C HIS A 477 20.30 -4.52 -34.86
N VAL A 478 19.51 -4.86 -33.85
CA VAL A 478 18.70 -3.95 -33.05
C VAL A 478 19.07 -4.16 -31.59
N ASN A 479 19.36 -3.07 -30.88
CA ASN A 479 19.46 -3.06 -29.44
C ASN A 479 18.03 -3.03 -28.88
N VAL A 480 17.63 -4.15 -28.28
CA VAL A 480 16.37 -4.31 -27.57
C VAL A 480 16.62 -3.92 -26.13
N SER A 481 15.83 -2.99 -25.60
CA SER A 481 15.81 -2.70 -24.17
C SER A 481 14.43 -2.93 -23.59
N ALA A 482 14.34 -3.39 -22.34
CA ALA A 482 13.08 -3.58 -21.63
C ALA A 482 13.22 -3.12 -20.18
N LEU A 483 12.10 -2.72 -19.59
CA LEU A 483 12.00 -2.39 -18.18
C LEU A 483 11.65 -3.67 -17.42
N ILE A 484 12.51 -4.07 -16.49
CA ILE A 484 12.28 -5.18 -15.57
C ILE A 484 12.00 -4.59 -14.19
N SER A 485 10.82 -4.82 -13.66
CA SER A 485 10.40 -4.35 -12.34
C SER A 485 10.30 -5.51 -11.37
N ASN A 486 10.66 -5.29 -10.11
CA ASN A 486 10.28 -6.17 -9.01
C ASN A 486 9.18 -5.45 -8.21
N ILE A 487 7.93 -5.81 -8.46
CA ILE A 487 6.74 -5.31 -7.76
C ILE A 487 6.49 -6.08 -6.44
N GLY A 488 7.22 -7.18 -6.22
CA GLY A 488 7.22 -7.93 -4.97
C GLY A 488 7.89 -7.19 -3.81
N GLN A 489 7.74 -7.75 -2.61
CA GLN A 489 8.17 -7.14 -1.35
C GLN A 489 9.62 -7.48 -0.95
N VAL A 490 10.27 -8.41 -1.64
CA VAL A 490 11.64 -8.88 -1.33
C VAL A 490 12.56 -8.65 -2.51
N GLU A 491 13.84 -8.36 -2.25
CA GLU A 491 14.85 -8.29 -3.31
C GLU A 491 14.98 -9.63 -4.06
N ALA A 492 14.86 -9.56 -5.38
CA ALA A 492 15.05 -10.69 -6.26
C ALA A 492 16.53 -10.80 -6.63
N ASN A 493 17.21 -11.80 -6.09
CA ASN A 493 18.59 -12.09 -6.44
C ASN A 493 18.66 -13.15 -7.54
N ASN A 494 19.65 -13.03 -8.42
CA ASN A 494 19.88 -13.96 -9.53
C ASN A 494 18.77 -14.00 -10.59
N VAL A 495 18.06 -12.89 -10.81
CA VAL A 495 17.05 -12.77 -11.86
C VAL A 495 17.70 -12.95 -13.22
N LYS A 496 17.37 -14.06 -13.90
CA LYS A 496 17.86 -14.36 -15.26
C LYS A 496 16.94 -13.71 -16.28
N VAL A 497 17.42 -12.61 -16.87
CA VAL A 497 16.69 -11.91 -17.94
C VAL A 497 17.23 -12.37 -19.29
N ILE A 498 16.34 -12.81 -20.18
CA ILE A 498 16.66 -13.20 -21.56
C ILE A 498 15.94 -12.31 -22.56
N VAL A 499 16.63 -11.97 -23.64
CA VAL A 499 16.02 -11.43 -24.86
C VAL A 499 16.19 -12.42 -25.98
N TYR A 500 15.10 -12.69 -26.68
CA TYR A 500 14.98 -13.80 -27.61
C TYR A 500 14.28 -13.34 -28.91
N ASN A 501 14.90 -13.57 -30.06
CA ASN A 501 14.24 -13.41 -31.37
C ASN A 501 13.44 -14.68 -31.65
N THR A 502 12.12 -14.56 -31.78
CA THR A 502 11.19 -15.70 -31.87
C THR A 502 11.33 -16.50 -33.15
N GLU A 503 11.82 -15.89 -34.24
CA GLU A 503 11.97 -16.56 -35.53
C GLU A 503 13.36 -17.16 -35.74
N THR A 504 14.43 -16.50 -35.26
CA THR A 504 15.82 -16.97 -35.45
C THR A 504 16.34 -17.80 -34.29
N LEU A 505 15.69 -17.72 -33.13
CA LEU A 505 16.09 -18.30 -31.84
C LEU A 505 17.41 -17.73 -31.31
N GLU A 506 17.93 -16.66 -31.90
CA GLU A 506 19.05 -15.89 -31.35
C GLU A 506 18.64 -15.33 -29.99
N ASN A 507 19.56 -15.33 -29.01
CA ASN A 507 19.26 -14.80 -27.68
C ASN A 507 20.50 -14.29 -26.97
N ASN A 508 20.25 -13.48 -25.94
CA ASN A 508 21.23 -13.02 -24.98
C ASN A 508 20.62 -13.05 -23.58
N THR A 509 21.39 -13.54 -22.60
CA THR A 509 20.95 -13.66 -21.20
C THR A 509 21.87 -12.85 -20.28
N LEU A 510 21.31 -12.25 -19.23
CA LEU A 510 22.04 -11.59 -18.15
C LEU A 510 21.43 -11.98 -16.80
N VAL A 511 22.26 -12.00 -15.77
CA VAL A 511 21.82 -12.21 -14.38
C VAL A 511 21.88 -10.87 -13.66
N LEU A 512 20.77 -10.48 -13.04
CA LEU A 512 20.61 -9.21 -12.33
C LEU A 512 20.13 -9.45 -10.89
N SER A 513 20.38 -8.49 -10.00
CA SER A 513 19.65 -8.37 -8.73
C SER A 513 18.72 -7.17 -8.83
N ILE A 514 17.45 -7.35 -8.48
CA ILE A 514 16.42 -6.33 -8.60
C ILE A 514 15.82 -6.09 -7.22
N LYS A 515 16.15 -4.93 -6.64
CA LYS A 515 15.64 -4.49 -5.34
C LYS A 515 14.11 -4.35 -5.37
N LYS A 516 13.47 -4.56 -4.22
CA LYS A 516 12.03 -4.32 -3.97
C LYS A 516 11.60 -2.96 -4.54
N GLY A 517 10.50 -2.95 -5.30
CA GLY A 517 9.89 -1.73 -5.84
C GLY A 517 10.81 -0.93 -6.78
N LYS A 518 11.89 -1.53 -7.28
CA LYS A 518 12.81 -0.88 -8.22
C LYS A 518 12.65 -1.48 -9.61
N ASN A 519 12.88 -0.61 -10.58
CA ASN A 519 12.92 -0.97 -11.99
C ASN A 519 14.37 -0.90 -12.47
N ILE A 520 14.77 -1.88 -13.27
CA ILE A 520 16.05 -1.88 -13.98
C ILE A 520 15.78 -1.95 -15.48
N THR A 521 16.50 -1.14 -16.26
CA THR A 521 16.46 -1.25 -17.72
C THR A 521 17.49 -2.27 -18.16
N PHE A 522 17.01 -3.38 -18.71
CA PHE A 522 17.84 -4.34 -19.42
C PHE A 522 18.03 -3.88 -20.88
N SER A 523 19.19 -4.13 -21.47
CA SER A 523 19.45 -3.82 -22.88
C SER A 523 20.40 -4.84 -23.51
N SER A 524 20.08 -5.30 -24.72
CA SER A 524 20.90 -6.25 -25.48
C SER A 524 20.75 -6.10 -26.99
N VAL A 525 21.85 -6.31 -27.71
CA VAL A 525 21.88 -6.23 -29.18
C VAL A 525 21.63 -7.61 -29.78
N ILE A 526 20.59 -7.74 -30.59
CA ILE A 526 20.19 -8.98 -31.25
C ILE A 526 19.95 -8.75 -32.74
N GLY A 527 20.20 -9.77 -33.58
CA GLY A 527 19.80 -9.77 -34.98
C GLY A 527 18.27 -9.73 -35.12
N LEU A 528 17.73 -8.72 -35.81
CA LEU A 528 16.28 -8.55 -35.96
C LEU A 528 15.92 -7.89 -37.30
N ARG A 529 14.94 -8.47 -38.00
CA ARG A 529 14.39 -7.99 -39.28
C ARG A 529 12.96 -7.49 -39.08
N GLU A 530 12.47 -6.69 -40.02
CA GLU A 530 11.10 -6.21 -40.03
C GLU A 530 10.08 -7.37 -39.96
N ASN A 531 9.05 -7.21 -39.11
CA ASN A 531 8.02 -8.19 -38.78
C ASN A 531 8.52 -9.45 -38.05
N GLN A 532 9.68 -9.36 -37.39
CA GLN A 532 10.15 -10.36 -36.44
C GLN A 532 9.78 -9.93 -35.03
N GLU A 533 9.45 -10.89 -34.17
CA GLU A 533 9.05 -10.64 -32.80
C GLU A 533 10.21 -10.90 -31.82
N VAL A 534 10.21 -10.13 -30.73
CA VAL A 534 11.13 -10.31 -29.63
C VAL A 534 10.35 -10.63 -28.38
N LEU A 535 10.77 -11.70 -27.71
CA LEU A 535 10.39 -12.02 -26.34
C LEU A 535 11.47 -11.48 -25.40
N VAL A 536 11.06 -10.75 -24.37
CA VAL A 536 11.88 -10.46 -23.21
C VAL A 536 11.25 -11.14 -22.01
N SER A 537 12.03 -11.95 -21.30
CA SER A 537 11.55 -12.74 -20.17
C SER A 537 12.44 -12.50 -18.95
N ALA A 538 11.83 -12.19 -17.81
CA ALA A 538 12.48 -12.16 -16.50
C ALA A 538 12.24 -13.49 -15.78
N ASP A 539 13.26 -13.98 -15.08
CA ASP A 539 13.25 -15.34 -14.51
C ASP A 539 12.83 -16.44 -15.50
N TYR A 540 13.47 -16.46 -16.68
CA TYR A 540 13.12 -17.36 -17.77
C TYR A 540 13.03 -18.87 -17.44
N TYR A 541 13.63 -19.33 -16.33
CA TYR A 541 13.59 -20.72 -15.91
C TYR A 541 12.58 -20.98 -14.78
N ASN A 542 11.83 -19.97 -14.35
CA ASN A 542 10.94 -19.96 -13.18
C ASN A 542 11.67 -20.57 -11.96
N GLU A 543 12.89 -20.07 -11.70
CA GLU A 543 13.71 -20.50 -10.56
C GLU A 543 13.39 -19.71 -9.28
N ILE A 544 12.72 -18.57 -9.44
CA ILE A 544 12.23 -17.69 -8.38
C ILE A 544 10.74 -18.00 -8.18
N ASN A 545 10.32 -18.15 -6.92
CA ASN A 545 8.92 -18.42 -6.61
C ASN A 545 8.15 -17.09 -6.55
N GLU A 546 7.22 -16.92 -7.50
CA GLU A 546 6.48 -15.67 -7.70
C GLU A 546 4.97 -15.87 -7.57
N THR A 547 4.23 -14.80 -7.31
CA THR A 547 2.76 -14.82 -7.21
C THR A 547 2.09 -14.81 -8.58
N ASP A 548 2.68 -14.06 -9.52
CA ASP A 548 2.31 -14.02 -10.91
C ASP A 548 3.56 -14.36 -11.73
N GLU A 549 3.55 -15.49 -12.44
CA GLU A 549 4.60 -15.81 -13.42
C GLU A 549 4.23 -15.31 -14.82
N GLY A 550 2.99 -14.83 -15.02
CA GLY A 550 2.47 -14.45 -16.34
C GLY A 550 2.90 -13.07 -16.81
N ASN A 551 3.37 -12.23 -15.89
CA ASN A 551 3.92 -10.89 -16.12
C ASN A 551 5.43 -10.90 -16.41
N ASN A 552 6.10 -12.04 -16.26
CA ASN A 552 7.52 -12.23 -16.55
C ASN A 552 7.87 -12.14 -18.03
N ASP A 553 6.89 -12.30 -18.92
CA ASP A 553 7.10 -12.32 -20.35
C ASP A 553 6.46 -11.10 -21.02
N ALA A 554 7.22 -10.44 -21.90
CA ALA A 554 6.69 -9.44 -22.81
C ALA A 554 7.13 -9.73 -24.25
N PHE A 555 6.18 -9.58 -25.18
CA PHE A 555 6.41 -9.74 -26.61
C PHE A 555 6.28 -8.38 -27.30
N LYS A 556 7.13 -8.13 -28.30
CA LYS A 556 6.98 -6.99 -29.19
C LYS A 556 7.50 -7.28 -30.59
N GLU A 557 6.67 -6.99 -31.59
CA GLU A 557 7.05 -7.08 -32.99
C GLU A 557 7.91 -5.87 -33.41
N PHE A 558 9.02 -6.14 -34.09
CA PHE A 558 9.84 -5.11 -34.71
C PHE A 558 9.35 -4.79 -36.11
N LEU A 559 8.51 -3.78 -36.21
CA LEU A 559 7.89 -3.30 -37.44
C LEU A 559 8.83 -2.50 -38.37
N GLY A 560 10.13 -2.43 -38.08
CA GLY A 560 11.09 -1.71 -38.93
C GLY A 560 10.81 -0.20 -39.11
N LEU A 561 9.98 0.40 -38.25
CA LEU A 561 9.54 1.80 -38.29
C LEU A 561 10.73 2.79 -38.22
N PRO A 562 10.57 4.03 -38.74
CA PRO A 562 11.62 5.03 -38.74
C PRO A 562 12.01 5.46 -37.32
N TYR A 563 13.29 5.77 -37.12
CA TYR A 563 13.78 6.37 -35.88
C TYR A 563 13.45 7.85 -35.84
N VAL A 564 12.82 8.30 -34.75
CA VAL A 564 12.32 9.65 -34.58
C VAL A 564 13.11 10.34 -33.47
N PHE A 565 13.92 11.32 -33.85
CA PHE A 565 14.56 12.22 -32.89
C PHE A 565 13.67 13.44 -32.65
N VAL A 566 13.55 13.86 -31.40
CA VAL A 566 12.75 15.03 -31.01
C VAL A 566 13.62 16.06 -30.31
N SER A 567 13.64 17.27 -30.84
CA SER A 567 14.24 18.45 -30.20
C SER A 567 13.17 19.52 -30.05
N ALA A 568 12.88 19.89 -28.80
CA ALA A 568 11.95 20.97 -28.49
C ALA A 568 12.75 22.15 -27.94
N GLU A 569 12.52 23.34 -28.52
CA GLU A 569 13.11 24.59 -28.06
C GLU A 569 12.05 25.70 -28.12
N SER A 570 11.25 25.77 -27.06
CA SER A 570 10.28 26.84 -26.84
C SER A 570 10.92 28.02 -26.09
N GLN A 571 10.17 29.11 -25.86
CA GLN A 571 10.63 30.22 -25.02
C GLN A 571 10.86 29.80 -23.55
N LEU A 572 10.30 28.67 -23.12
CA LEU A 572 10.27 28.20 -21.73
C LEU A 572 10.95 26.85 -21.63
N SER A 573 12.13 26.83 -21.01
CA SER A 573 12.99 25.64 -21.02
C SER A 573 12.36 24.45 -20.30
N GLY A 574 11.61 24.70 -19.22
CA GLY A 574 10.94 23.67 -18.42
C GLY A 574 9.84 22.91 -19.16
N VAL A 575 9.27 23.47 -20.24
CA VAL A 575 8.20 22.86 -21.03
C VAL A 575 8.74 21.90 -22.10
N ASN A 576 9.99 22.07 -22.53
CA ASN A 576 10.58 21.27 -23.61
C ASN A 576 10.60 19.75 -23.29
N ALA A 577 10.67 19.39 -22.00
CA ALA A 577 10.60 18.00 -21.56
C ALA A 577 9.22 17.38 -21.81
N GLU A 578 8.13 18.11 -21.60
CA GLU A 578 6.75 17.65 -21.77
C GLU A 578 6.46 17.28 -23.23
N PHE A 579 6.92 18.09 -24.17
CA PHE A 579 6.78 17.78 -25.61
C PHE A 579 7.49 16.49 -26.00
N LYS A 580 8.72 16.30 -25.53
CA LYS A 580 9.50 15.08 -25.80
C LYS A 580 8.83 13.86 -25.20
N GLU A 581 8.36 13.95 -23.96
CA GLU A 581 7.69 12.86 -23.27
C GLU A 581 6.35 12.51 -23.93
N TYR A 582 5.54 13.51 -24.29
CA TYR A 582 4.28 13.30 -24.99
C TYR A 582 4.49 12.57 -26.32
N ILE A 583 5.46 13.01 -27.15
CA ILE A 583 5.76 12.31 -28.40
C ILE A 583 6.29 10.91 -28.09
N ARG A 584 7.22 10.73 -27.15
CA ARG A 584 7.74 9.41 -26.78
C ARG A 584 6.63 8.42 -26.42
N LYS A 585 5.62 8.85 -25.66
CA LYS A 585 4.49 8.01 -25.22
C LYS A 585 3.43 7.78 -26.30
N LYS A 586 3.23 8.73 -27.23
CA LYS A 586 2.15 8.66 -28.25
C LYS A 586 2.64 8.27 -29.66
N LEU A 587 3.94 8.10 -29.86
CA LEU A 587 4.51 7.68 -31.14
C LEU A 587 4.25 6.19 -31.39
N VAL A 588 3.37 5.88 -32.36
CA VAL A 588 3.02 4.51 -32.77
C VAL A 588 3.55 4.16 -34.17
N SER A 589 4.00 5.14 -34.95
CA SER A 589 4.52 4.95 -36.31
C SER A 589 6.04 5.17 -36.43
N GLY A 590 6.75 5.16 -35.30
CA GLY A 590 8.20 5.36 -35.24
C GLY A 590 8.81 4.86 -33.93
N TYR A 591 10.13 4.77 -33.88
CA TYR A 591 10.89 4.48 -32.66
C TYR A 591 11.59 5.73 -32.16
N TYR A 592 11.26 6.17 -30.95
CA TYR A 592 11.87 7.36 -30.36
C TYR A 592 13.38 7.15 -30.11
N THR A 593 14.22 8.14 -30.43
CA THR A 593 15.66 8.12 -30.11
C THR A 593 16.14 9.47 -29.59
N GLU A 594 17.07 9.44 -28.62
CA GLU A 594 17.77 10.64 -28.12
C GLU A 594 18.97 11.03 -29.01
N ASN A 595 19.35 10.20 -29.98
CA ASN A 595 20.50 10.44 -30.85
C ASN A 595 20.07 10.91 -32.24
N GLU A 596 20.23 12.22 -32.49
CA GLU A 596 19.90 12.86 -33.78
C GLU A 596 20.59 12.21 -34.98
N ALA A 597 21.79 11.62 -34.81
CA ALA A 597 22.52 10.99 -35.90
C ALA A 597 21.95 9.63 -36.33
N GLN A 598 21.14 9.00 -35.48
CA GLN A 598 20.50 7.71 -35.76
C GLN A 598 19.10 7.86 -36.36
N ALA A 599 18.54 9.06 -36.33
CA ALA A 599 17.15 9.31 -36.70
C ALA A 599 16.93 9.32 -38.21
N ASP A 600 15.92 8.57 -38.66
CA ASP A 600 15.39 8.62 -40.02
C ASP A 600 14.43 9.82 -40.18
N ALA A 601 13.79 10.26 -39.09
CA ALA A 601 12.98 11.47 -39.02
C ALA A 601 13.39 12.35 -37.84
N LYS A 602 13.51 13.65 -38.06
CA LYS A 602 13.98 14.61 -37.06
C LYS A 602 12.90 15.67 -36.84
N VAL A 603 12.27 15.62 -35.68
CA VAL A 603 11.16 16.48 -35.26
C VAL A 603 11.71 17.64 -34.43
N TYR A 604 11.50 18.85 -34.90
CA TYR A 604 11.95 20.08 -34.24
C TYR A 604 10.75 20.94 -33.88
N ILE A 605 10.58 21.22 -32.60
CA ILE A 605 9.42 21.90 -32.03
C ILE A 605 9.83 23.30 -31.59
N GLY A 606 9.00 24.28 -31.93
CA GLY A 606 9.18 25.69 -31.60
C GLY A 606 9.86 26.47 -32.72
N LYS A 607 9.37 27.69 -32.98
CA LYS A 607 10.01 28.63 -33.92
C LYS A 607 11.39 29.10 -33.45
N PHE A 608 11.69 28.92 -32.16
CA PHE A 608 13.00 29.28 -31.59
C PHE A 608 14.06 28.20 -31.77
N ASN A 609 13.65 26.97 -32.12
CA ASN A 609 14.56 25.88 -32.41
C ASN A 609 15.56 26.27 -33.51
N PRO A 610 16.89 26.17 -33.24
CA PRO A 610 17.91 26.55 -34.21
C PRO A 610 17.74 25.88 -35.57
N ARG A 611 17.33 24.60 -35.60
CA ARG A 611 17.13 23.86 -36.85
C ARG A 611 15.94 24.35 -37.63
N ASN A 612 14.84 24.71 -36.95
CA ASN A 612 13.69 25.34 -37.59
C ASN A 612 14.08 26.70 -38.18
N LYS A 613 14.80 27.55 -37.43
CA LYS A 613 15.27 28.86 -37.92
C LYS A 613 16.16 28.76 -39.15
N ASP A 614 17.15 27.87 -39.10
CA ASP A 614 18.13 27.70 -40.19
C ASP A 614 17.44 27.26 -41.48
N LYS A 615 16.44 26.38 -41.38
CA LYS A 615 15.76 25.81 -42.55
C LYS A 615 14.56 26.62 -43.01
N ASN A 616 13.96 27.45 -42.15
CA ASN A 616 12.74 28.17 -42.44
C ASN A 616 12.82 29.02 -43.73
N ILE A 617 13.93 29.72 -43.98
CA ILE A 617 14.10 30.52 -45.22
C ILE A 617 13.97 29.66 -46.47
N ILE A 618 14.59 28.47 -46.46
CA ILE A 618 14.58 27.54 -47.60
C ILE A 618 13.21 26.90 -47.73
N ILE A 619 12.63 26.44 -46.62
CA ILE A 619 11.32 25.79 -46.60
C ILE A 619 10.24 26.77 -47.10
N LEU A 620 10.22 27.99 -46.57
CA LEU A 620 9.28 29.04 -46.96
C LEU A 620 9.44 29.43 -48.43
N GLY A 621 10.68 29.61 -48.91
CA GLY A 621 10.94 29.98 -50.30
C GLY A 621 10.61 28.89 -51.33
N ASN A 622 10.76 27.61 -50.97
CA ASN A 622 10.56 26.50 -51.91
C ASN A 622 9.19 25.85 -51.81
N PHE A 623 8.57 25.89 -50.63
CA PHE A 623 7.36 25.12 -50.34
C PHE A 623 6.16 25.96 -49.91
N GLU A 624 6.34 27.27 -49.78
CA GLU A 624 5.30 28.25 -49.47
C GLU A 624 4.67 28.07 -48.08
N PHE A 625 5.38 27.41 -47.16
CA PHE A 625 5.01 27.33 -45.75
C PHE A 625 6.20 27.54 -44.82
N GLY A 626 5.95 28.03 -43.62
CA GLY A 626 6.98 28.32 -42.62
C GLY A 626 6.50 29.37 -41.65
N PHE A 627 7.40 30.24 -41.19
CA PHE A 627 7.04 31.40 -40.38
C PHE A 627 7.82 32.64 -40.81
N ASP A 628 7.20 33.82 -40.74
CA ASP A 628 7.84 35.10 -41.02
C ASP A 628 7.36 36.16 -40.04
N SER A 629 8.29 36.98 -39.55
CA SER A 629 8.02 38.07 -38.60
C SER A 629 7.19 37.64 -37.38
N GLY A 630 7.36 36.38 -36.96
CA GLY A 630 6.67 35.79 -35.81
C GLY A 630 5.33 35.12 -36.10
N ASN A 631 4.81 35.20 -37.34
CA ASN A 631 3.55 34.61 -37.79
C ASN A 631 3.80 33.32 -38.60
N ILE A 632 2.88 32.36 -38.52
CA ILE A 632 2.88 31.17 -39.39
C ILE A 632 2.38 31.54 -40.80
N ILE A 633 3.05 31.03 -41.83
CA ILE A 633 2.72 31.24 -43.25
C ILE A 633 2.41 29.88 -43.90
N TYR A 634 1.33 29.80 -44.69
CA TYR A 634 0.97 28.61 -45.47
C TYR A 634 0.20 28.98 -46.74
N ASN A 635 0.75 28.75 -47.93
CA ASN A 635 0.10 28.99 -49.24
C ASN A 635 -0.65 30.35 -49.31
N GLU A 636 0.06 31.45 -49.05
CA GLU A 636 -0.44 32.84 -48.94
C GLU A 636 -1.27 33.17 -47.69
N GLN A 637 -1.69 32.19 -46.90
CA GLN A 637 -2.38 32.43 -45.62
C GLN A 637 -1.38 32.82 -44.53
N VAL A 638 -1.79 33.75 -43.67
CA VAL A 638 -1.00 34.23 -42.52
C VAL A 638 -1.79 33.92 -41.25
N GLY A 639 -1.32 32.92 -40.50
CA GLY A 639 -1.82 32.63 -39.15
C GLY A 639 -1.26 33.66 -38.18
N VAL A 640 -2.10 34.61 -37.75
CA VAL A 640 -1.70 35.72 -36.84
C VAL A 640 -2.05 35.45 -35.37
N ASN A 641 -2.86 34.43 -35.10
CA ASN A 641 -3.34 34.16 -33.75
C ASN A 641 -2.30 33.37 -32.93
N PRO A 642 -2.26 33.52 -31.60
CA PRO A 642 -1.25 32.85 -30.77
C PRO A 642 -1.22 31.31 -30.93
N TYR A 643 -2.38 30.69 -31.15
CA TYR A 643 -2.55 29.26 -31.39
C TYR A 643 -2.35 28.84 -32.85
N SER A 644 -2.12 29.77 -33.79
CA SER A 644 -1.81 29.40 -35.16
C SER A 644 -0.51 28.59 -35.19
N ALA A 645 -0.52 27.48 -35.93
CA ALA A 645 0.58 26.54 -35.94
C ALA A 645 0.77 25.85 -37.28
N LEU A 646 1.96 25.30 -37.47
CA LEU A 646 2.34 24.50 -38.62
C LEU A 646 3.03 23.23 -38.15
N ALA A 647 2.55 22.08 -38.59
CA ALA A 647 3.29 20.83 -38.56
C ALA A 647 3.61 20.43 -40.01
N ALA A 648 4.88 20.41 -40.38
CA ALA A 648 5.30 20.15 -41.76
C ALA A 648 6.50 19.21 -41.81
N ALA A 649 6.52 18.31 -42.80
CA ALA A 649 7.62 17.41 -43.08
C ALA A 649 8.20 17.72 -44.47
N VAL A 650 9.53 17.73 -44.57
CA VAL A 650 10.28 17.88 -45.82
C VAL A 650 11.40 16.87 -45.85
N THR A 651 11.53 16.13 -46.94
CA THR A 651 12.63 15.18 -47.13
C THR A 651 13.72 15.82 -47.97
N GLU A 652 14.89 16.03 -47.38
CA GLU A 652 16.04 16.59 -48.09
C GLU A 652 16.80 15.49 -48.83
N GLU A 653 16.95 15.66 -50.15
CA GLU A 653 17.86 14.81 -50.94
C GLU A 653 19.31 15.16 -50.59
N SER A 654 19.98 14.27 -49.87
CA SER A 654 21.42 14.39 -49.62
C SER A 654 22.19 13.42 -50.50
N ILE A 655 23.14 13.95 -51.28
CA ILE A 655 23.98 13.14 -52.18
C ILE A 655 24.91 12.20 -51.39
N LEU A 656 25.20 12.51 -50.11
CA LEU A 656 26.20 11.82 -49.30
C LEU A 656 25.66 11.25 -47.97
N GLN A 657 24.42 11.55 -47.59
CA GLN A 657 23.80 11.06 -46.35
C GLN A 657 22.46 10.39 -46.65
N ARG A 658 21.97 9.55 -45.75
CA ARG A 658 20.59 9.05 -45.85
C ARG A 658 19.63 10.25 -45.86
N ASN A 659 18.64 10.21 -46.75
CA ASN A 659 17.53 11.16 -46.76
C ASN A 659 16.78 11.01 -45.44
N ALA A 660 16.95 11.96 -44.53
CA ALA A 660 16.22 12.02 -43.29
C ALA A 660 15.05 13.00 -43.46
N THR A 661 13.87 12.61 -43.00
CA THR A 661 12.69 13.47 -43.02
C THR A 661 12.83 14.54 -41.94
N HIS A 662 12.79 15.81 -42.32
CA HIS A 662 12.81 16.93 -41.39
C HIS A 662 11.37 17.35 -41.09
N VAL A 663 10.94 17.18 -39.84
CA VAL A 663 9.62 17.60 -39.37
C VAL A 663 9.75 18.89 -38.56
N MET A 664 9.24 19.98 -39.10
CA MET A 664 9.12 21.28 -38.45
C MET A 664 7.75 21.39 -37.78
N ILE A 665 7.75 21.66 -36.47
CA ILE A 665 6.57 22.06 -35.71
C ILE A 665 6.82 23.46 -35.16
N ALA A 666 5.99 24.42 -35.55
CA ALA A 666 6.12 25.80 -35.12
C ALA A 666 4.74 26.42 -34.86
N GLY A 667 4.55 26.91 -33.64
CA GLY A 667 3.45 27.79 -33.25
C GLY A 667 3.86 29.26 -33.23
N ASN A 668 2.87 30.15 -33.28
CA ASN A 668 3.07 31.55 -32.97
C ASN A 668 3.45 31.74 -31.49
N GLU A 669 2.73 31.08 -30.58
CA GLU A 669 3.08 31.00 -29.15
C GLU A 669 3.03 29.53 -28.67
N ILE A 670 3.11 29.31 -27.35
CA ILE A 670 3.23 27.97 -26.77
C ILE A 670 1.99 27.09 -27.03
N GLU A 671 0.79 27.66 -27.03
CA GLU A 671 -0.44 26.99 -27.45
C GLU A 671 -0.38 26.50 -28.90
N GLY A 672 0.29 27.26 -29.78
CA GLY A 672 0.57 26.88 -31.16
C GLY A 672 1.52 25.67 -31.23
N ASP A 673 2.58 25.68 -30.42
CA ASP A 673 3.51 24.54 -30.34
C ASP A 673 2.78 23.28 -29.82
N ILE A 674 1.93 23.41 -28.80
CA ILE A 674 1.09 22.32 -28.26
C ILE A 674 0.20 21.73 -29.34
N ILE A 675 -0.60 22.56 -30.03
CA ILE A 675 -1.52 22.04 -31.05
C ILE A 675 -0.76 21.47 -32.26
N GLY A 676 0.38 22.06 -32.63
CA GLY A 676 1.26 21.53 -33.67
C GLY A 676 1.79 20.12 -33.34
N VAL A 677 2.20 19.89 -32.08
CA VAL A 677 2.62 18.56 -31.61
C VAL A 677 1.47 17.56 -31.62
N LYS A 678 0.27 17.97 -31.20
CA LYS A 678 -0.93 17.11 -31.25
C LYS A 678 -1.26 16.72 -32.69
N LYS A 679 -1.25 17.66 -33.63
CA LYS A 679 -1.49 17.38 -35.06
C LYS A 679 -0.38 16.55 -35.70
N PHE A 680 0.87 16.69 -35.26
CA PHE A 680 1.92 15.76 -35.63
C PHE A 680 1.58 14.32 -35.20
N ILE A 681 1.20 14.10 -33.94
CA ILE A 681 0.87 12.75 -33.43
C ILE A 681 -0.34 12.14 -34.14
N GLU A 682 -1.39 12.93 -34.37
CA GLU A 682 -2.58 12.50 -35.13
C GLU A 682 -2.23 12.05 -36.57
N ASN A 683 -1.21 12.67 -37.18
CA ASN A 683 -0.82 12.43 -38.58
C ASN A 683 0.62 11.87 -38.70
N GLN A 684 1.14 11.22 -37.67
CA GLN A 684 2.55 10.86 -37.60
C GLN A 684 2.99 9.96 -38.76
N ALA A 685 2.15 9.03 -39.22
CA ALA A 685 2.47 8.17 -40.36
C ALA A 685 2.64 8.97 -41.67
N LEU A 686 1.88 10.05 -41.85
CA LEU A 686 2.00 10.95 -43.01
C LEU A 686 3.34 11.70 -42.96
N PHE A 687 3.64 12.31 -41.81
CA PHE A 687 4.84 13.12 -41.66
C PHE A 687 6.13 12.30 -41.69
N LEU A 688 6.14 11.13 -41.05
CA LEU A 688 7.34 10.29 -40.97
C LEU A 688 7.68 9.63 -42.32
N ASN A 689 6.69 9.43 -43.19
CA ASN A 689 6.84 8.82 -44.52
C ASN A 689 6.73 9.84 -45.68
N ALA A 690 6.89 11.13 -45.40
CA ALA A 690 6.80 12.17 -46.42
C ALA A 690 7.85 11.94 -47.53
N LYS A 691 7.39 11.84 -48.78
CA LYS A 691 8.29 11.65 -49.94
C LYS A 691 8.94 12.95 -50.38
N ASP A 692 8.14 14.01 -50.46
CA ASP A 692 8.58 15.33 -50.89
C ASP A 692 8.32 16.35 -49.76
N LYS A 693 7.06 16.76 -49.61
CA LYS A 693 6.58 17.68 -48.59
C LYS A 693 5.18 17.30 -48.12
N GLU A 694 4.93 17.43 -46.83
CA GLU A 694 3.61 17.32 -46.22
C GLU A 694 3.45 18.43 -45.19
N ALA A 695 2.28 19.04 -45.08
CA ALA A 695 2.08 20.14 -44.13
C ALA A 695 0.62 20.26 -43.72
N VAL A 696 0.42 20.44 -42.41
CA VAL A 696 -0.87 20.73 -41.77
C VAL A 696 -0.76 22.12 -41.15
N PHE A 697 -1.55 23.04 -41.69
CA PHE A 697 -1.73 24.38 -41.14
C PHE A 697 -2.92 24.39 -40.18
N ILE A 698 -2.75 25.08 -39.06
CA ILE A 698 -3.71 25.13 -37.95
C ILE A 698 -4.04 26.59 -37.69
N ASP A 699 -5.32 26.93 -37.78
CA ASP A 699 -5.86 28.28 -37.60
C ASP A 699 -7.19 28.26 -36.81
N ASP A 700 -8.01 29.28 -37.01
CA ASP A 700 -9.27 29.54 -36.30
C ASP A 700 -10.35 28.48 -36.60
N GLU A 701 -10.21 27.72 -37.70
CA GLU A 701 -11.12 26.61 -38.00
C GLU A 701 -10.85 25.38 -37.12
N ASN A 702 -9.72 25.37 -36.41
CA ASN A 702 -9.33 24.27 -35.55
C ASN A 702 -9.87 24.43 -34.11
N ILE A 703 -10.93 23.69 -33.80
CA ILE A 703 -11.60 23.71 -32.49
C ILE A 703 -10.63 23.32 -31.35
N ASP A 704 -9.68 22.42 -31.58
CA ASP A 704 -8.69 22.03 -30.57
C ASP A 704 -7.69 23.15 -30.29
N ALA A 705 -7.30 23.94 -31.30
CA ALA A 705 -6.43 25.10 -31.11
C ALA A 705 -7.10 26.16 -30.22
N LEU A 706 -8.37 26.45 -30.48
CA LEU A 706 -9.19 27.36 -29.65
C LEU A 706 -9.34 26.84 -28.22
N LYS A 707 -9.55 25.53 -28.04
CA LYS A 707 -9.65 24.87 -26.73
C LYS A 707 -8.37 25.02 -25.91
N VAL A 708 -7.22 24.73 -26.53
CA VAL A 708 -5.91 24.85 -25.89
C VAL A 708 -5.68 26.31 -25.50
N TYR A 709 -5.90 27.26 -26.42
CA TYR A 709 -5.79 28.68 -26.12
C TYR A 709 -6.64 29.10 -24.92
N ASP A 710 -7.91 28.72 -24.92
CA ASP A 710 -8.85 29.01 -23.83
C ASP A 710 -8.36 28.46 -22.48
N TYR A 711 -7.98 27.18 -22.44
CA TYR A 711 -7.48 26.52 -21.23
C TYR A 711 -6.24 27.19 -20.64
N LEU A 712 -5.27 27.56 -21.48
CA LEU A 712 -4.04 28.23 -21.02
C LEU A 712 -4.30 29.63 -20.46
N HIS A 713 -5.35 30.32 -20.92
CA HIS A 713 -5.69 31.68 -20.53
C HIS A 713 -6.83 31.76 -19.49
N LEU A 714 -7.31 30.63 -18.99
CA LEU A 714 -8.42 30.57 -18.04
C LEU A 714 -7.96 30.68 -16.59
N GLY A 715 -8.55 31.62 -15.84
CA GLY A 715 -8.48 31.64 -14.37
C GLY A 715 -7.05 31.55 -13.82
N GLY A 716 -6.82 30.64 -12.87
CA GLY A 716 -5.50 30.43 -12.27
C GLY A 716 -4.41 29.98 -13.25
N ASN A 717 -4.75 29.42 -14.41
CA ASN A 717 -3.74 29.05 -15.42
C ASN A 717 -3.09 30.30 -16.03
N SER A 718 -3.88 31.37 -16.23
CA SER A 718 -3.39 32.62 -16.80
C SER A 718 -2.34 33.31 -15.93
N GLU A 719 -2.37 33.09 -14.61
CA GLU A 719 -1.37 33.62 -13.66
C GLU A 719 0.00 32.93 -13.83
N HIS A 720 0.00 31.72 -14.37
CA HIS A 720 1.21 30.95 -14.66
C HIS A 720 1.60 30.99 -16.15
N TYR A 721 0.77 31.58 -17.01
CA TYR A 721 0.98 31.59 -18.44
C TYR A 721 2.31 32.25 -18.81
N ASN A 722 3.08 31.54 -19.64
CA ASN A 722 4.41 31.96 -20.11
C ASN A 722 5.44 32.21 -18.99
N LEU A 723 5.29 31.55 -17.84
CA LEU A 723 6.30 31.53 -16.78
C LEU A 723 7.02 30.18 -16.78
N ASP A 724 8.35 30.19 -16.63
CA ASP A 724 9.16 28.96 -16.55
C ASP A 724 9.10 28.39 -15.11
N ASN A 725 7.94 27.84 -14.74
CA ASN A 725 7.68 27.24 -13.43
C ASN A 725 6.97 25.88 -13.56
N GLU A 726 6.93 25.14 -12.46
CA GLU A 726 6.35 23.79 -12.42
C GLU A 726 4.84 23.76 -12.69
N GLN A 727 4.10 24.77 -12.21
CA GLN A 727 2.67 24.90 -12.45
C GLN A 727 2.37 25.02 -13.94
N PHE A 728 3.10 25.86 -14.66
CA PHE A 728 2.93 26.03 -16.10
C PHE A 728 3.35 24.78 -16.87
N ARG A 729 4.43 24.11 -16.45
CA ARG A 729 4.81 22.80 -17.00
C ARG A 729 3.65 21.80 -16.90
N LYS A 730 2.98 21.71 -15.73
CA LYS A 730 1.79 20.86 -15.53
C LYS A 730 0.60 21.30 -16.39
N ILE A 731 0.38 22.60 -16.57
CA ILE A 731 -0.67 23.12 -17.47
C ILE A 731 -0.41 22.65 -18.91
N VAL A 732 0.84 22.75 -19.40
CA VAL A 732 1.21 22.28 -20.74
C VAL A 732 1.06 20.76 -20.87
N HIS A 733 1.49 20.00 -19.87
CA HIS A 733 1.25 18.56 -19.79
C HIS A 733 -0.25 18.25 -19.99
N ASN A 734 -1.11 18.84 -19.17
CA ASN A 734 -2.54 18.62 -19.24
C ASN A 734 -3.11 18.99 -20.63
N ALA A 735 -2.64 20.06 -21.26
CA ALA A 735 -3.09 20.44 -22.61
C ALA A 735 -2.66 19.42 -23.70
N LEU A 736 -1.45 18.87 -23.57
CA LEU A 736 -0.93 17.83 -24.47
C LEU A 736 -1.72 16.53 -24.35
N TYR A 737 -2.00 16.07 -23.12
CA TYR A 737 -2.69 14.80 -22.86
C TYR A 737 -4.21 14.86 -22.93
N ASP A 738 -4.81 16.02 -23.23
CA ASP A 738 -6.24 16.27 -23.07
C ASP A 738 -6.68 15.91 -21.63
N GLU A 739 -6.09 16.58 -20.65
CA GLU A 739 -6.47 16.51 -19.24
C GLU A 739 -6.93 17.91 -18.78
N MET A 740 -7.69 18.60 -19.63
CA MET A 740 -8.17 19.97 -19.44
C MET A 740 -9.49 20.00 -18.65
N PHE A 741 -9.55 19.25 -17.57
CA PHE A 741 -10.69 19.14 -16.68
C PHE A 741 -10.23 19.03 -15.23
N ASN A 742 -11.15 19.34 -14.32
CA ASN A 742 -10.95 19.17 -12.89
C ASN A 742 -11.71 17.92 -12.43
N VAL A 743 -11.11 17.15 -11.54
CA VAL A 743 -11.73 15.96 -10.94
C VAL A 743 -12.27 16.34 -9.56
N PHE A 744 -13.54 16.05 -9.30
CA PHE A 744 -14.16 16.21 -7.99
C PHE A 744 -14.87 14.92 -7.59
N ASP A 745 -14.40 14.28 -6.53
CA ASP A 745 -15.13 13.20 -5.90
C ASP A 745 -16.21 13.79 -4.99
N LYS A 746 -17.39 13.17 -5.06
CA LYS A 746 -18.62 13.57 -4.38
C LYS A 746 -19.27 12.32 -3.81
N ASP A 747 -20.06 12.53 -2.76
CA ASP A 747 -20.84 11.48 -2.15
C ASP A 747 -22.32 11.86 -2.13
N VAL A 748 -23.17 10.84 -2.23
CA VAL A 748 -24.60 10.93 -1.91
C VAL A 748 -24.94 9.88 -0.88
N VAL A 749 -25.72 10.29 0.12
CA VAL A 749 -26.24 9.37 1.13
C VAL A 749 -27.66 9.01 0.74
N THR A 750 -27.93 7.71 0.60
CA THR A 750 -29.27 7.18 0.34
C THR A 750 -30.17 7.37 1.56
N ASN A 751 -31.48 7.20 1.38
CA ASN A 751 -32.44 7.32 2.49
C ASN A 751 -32.24 6.26 3.60
N ASP A 752 -31.59 5.13 3.28
CA ASP A 752 -31.21 4.07 4.21
C ASP A 752 -29.78 4.22 4.77
N GLY A 753 -29.12 5.36 4.52
CA GLY A 753 -27.83 5.71 5.14
C GLY A 753 -26.60 5.13 4.44
N ILE A 754 -26.75 4.61 3.22
CA ILE A 754 -25.63 4.09 2.42
C ILE A 754 -24.98 5.26 1.69
N THR A 755 -23.67 5.41 1.85
CA THR A 755 -22.88 6.41 1.11
C THR A 755 -22.47 5.83 -0.25
N LEU A 756 -22.88 6.50 -1.32
CA LEU A 756 -22.52 6.16 -2.69
C LEU A 756 -21.63 7.24 -3.27
N ARG A 757 -20.68 6.86 -4.13
CA ARG A 757 -19.70 7.78 -4.70
C ARG A 757 -20.04 8.17 -6.13
N LEU A 758 -19.68 9.39 -6.48
CA LEU A 758 -19.71 9.89 -7.84
C LEU A 758 -18.49 10.76 -8.09
N ARG A 759 -17.95 10.70 -9.31
CA ARG A 759 -16.81 11.50 -9.75
C ARG A 759 -17.26 12.47 -10.82
N ASN A 760 -17.08 13.76 -10.60
CA ASN A 760 -17.31 14.79 -11.59
C ASN A 760 -16.01 15.14 -12.30
N LEU A 761 -16.00 14.97 -13.62
CA LEU A 761 -14.95 15.43 -14.52
C LEU A 761 -15.42 16.74 -15.14
N LYS A 762 -15.18 17.83 -14.42
CA LYS A 762 -15.68 19.15 -14.81
C LYS A 762 -14.75 19.79 -15.83
N PRO A 763 -15.23 20.19 -17.02
CA PRO A 763 -14.37 20.78 -18.02
C PRO A 763 -13.77 22.09 -17.51
N ASN A 764 -12.45 22.27 -17.65
CA ASN A 764 -11.74 23.46 -17.20
C ASN A 764 -11.59 24.45 -18.35
N ILE A 765 -12.72 24.94 -18.85
CA ILE A 765 -12.82 25.84 -20.01
C ILE A 765 -13.67 27.06 -19.65
N SER A 766 -13.46 28.18 -20.35
CA SER A 766 -14.20 29.41 -20.11
C SER A 766 -15.67 29.29 -20.49
N ASN A 767 -16.48 30.17 -19.91
CA ASN A 767 -17.89 30.27 -20.29
C ASN A 767 -18.07 30.71 -21.75
N ASP A 768 -17.17 31.54 -22.29
CA ASP A 768 -17.22 32.00 -23.68
C ASP A 768 -16.99 30.83 -24.64
N TYR A 769 -16.04 29.94 -24.32
CA TYR A 769 -15.80 28.73 -25.10
C TYR A 769 -16.95 27.73 -24.98
N LEU A 770 -17.55 27.58 -23.78
CA LEU A 770 -18.77 26.79 -23.60
C LEU A 770 -19.94 27.34 -24.43
N GLU A 771 -20.14 28.66 -24.47
CA GLU A 771 -21.17 29.30 -25.29
C GLU A 771 -20.92 29.05 -26.78
N TYR A 772 -19.67 29.14 -27.23
CA TYR A 772 -19.27 28.77 -28.58
C TYR A 772 -19.63 27.31 -28.89
N LEU A 773 -19.21 26.34 -28.05
CA LEU A 773 -19.54 24.92 -28.24
C LEU A 773 -21.05 24.70 -28.29
N ASN A 774 -21.81 25.37 -27.42
CA ASN A 774 -23.27 25.33 -27.42
C ASN A 774 -23.85 25.82 -28.75
N SER A 775 -23.30 26.90 -29.32
CA SER A 775 -23.70 27.44 -30.62
C SER A 775 -23.44 26.47 -31.79
N THR A 776 -22.48 25.55 -31.65
CA THR A 776 -22.21 24.47 -32.63
C THR A 776 -23.14 23.27 -32.48
N GLY A 777 -24.05 23.29 -31.49
CA GLY A 777 -25.03 22.23 -31.22
C GLY A 777 -24.61 21.21 -30.16
N VAL A 778 -23.44 21.38 -29.54
CA VAL A 778 -22.99 20.54 -28.43
C VAL A 778 -23.76 20.93 -27.16
N PRO A 779 -24.51 20.03 -26.50
CA PRO A 779 -25.34 20.38 -25.35
C PRO A 779 -24.50 20.46 -24.06
N VAL A 780 -23.62 21.45 -23.96
CA VAL A 780 -22.67 21.61 -22.84
C VAL A 780 -23.35 21.85 -21.49
N GLU A 781 -24.58 22.41 -21.49
CA GLU A 781 -25.34 22.66 -20.27
C GLU A 781 -25.99 21.39 -19.67
N MET A 782 -25.97 20.26 -20.39
CA MET A 782 -26.62 19.03 -19.96
C MET A 782 -25.56 18.03 -19.49
N PRO A 783 -25.59 17.63 -18.20
CA PRO A 783 -24.62 16.70 -17.67
C PRO A 783 -24.74 15.34 -18.35
N VAL A 784 -23.60 14.69 -18.57
CA VAL A 784 -23.52 13.31 -19.04
C VAL A 784 -23.19 12.43 -17.86
N VAL A 785 -24.06 11.46 -17.58
CA VAL A 785 -23.84 10.45 -16.54
C VAL A 785 -23.40 9.14 -17.17
N LEU A 786 -22.27 8.61 -16.74
CA LEU A 786 -21.69 7.34 -17.17
C LEU A 786 -21.77 6.33 -16.02
N ALA A 787 -22.39 5.17 -16.27
CA ALA A 787 -22.47 4.06 -15.32
C ALA A 787 -21.93 2.78 -15.96
N HIS A 788 -20.98 2.11 -15.31
CA HIS A 788 -20.36 0.89 -15.85
C HIS A 788 -21.11 -0.36 -15.37
N GLY A 789 -20.54 -1.54 -15.63
CA GLY A 789 -21.15 -2.85 -15.49
C GLY A 789 -20.97 -3.51 -14.12
N LEU A 790 -20.90 -4.83 -14.12
CA LEU A 790 -20.46 -5.62 -12.97
C LEU A 790 -18.94 -5.52 -12.83
N PHE A 791 -18.42 -5.67 -11.61
CA PHE A 791 -16.98 -5.68 -11.32
C PHE A 791 -16.25 -4.40 -11.76
N SER A 792 -16.96 -3.27 -11.72
CA SER A 792 -16.47 -1.96 -12.12
C SER A 792 -16.45 -0.97 -10.97
N ASN A 793 -15.71 0.12 -11.09
CA ASN A 793 -15.64 1.22 -10.13
C ASN A 793 -15.59 2.58 -10.87
N LEU A 794 -15.39 3.68 -10.14
CA LEU A 794 -15.28 5.03 -10.73
C LEU A 794 -14.20 5.17 -11.81
N THR A 795 -13.10 4.40 -11.77
CA THR A 795 -12.00 4.55 -12.75
C THR A 795 -12.29 3.87 -14.08
N THR A 796 -13.27 2.96 -14.12
CA THR A 796 -13.55 2.14 -15.32
C THR A 796 -14.03 3.00 -16.50
N TRP A 797 -14.76 4.08 -16.25
CA TRP A 797 -15.19 5.03 -17.29
C TRP A 797 -14.28 6.24 -17.47
N GLU A 798 -13.19 6.37 -16.71
CA GLU A 798 -12.43 7.61 -16.61
C GLU A 798 -11.88 8.08 -17.96
N VAL A 799 -11.47 7.14 -18.83
CA VAL A 799 -10.97 7.47 -20.17
C VAL A 799 -12.05 8.14 -21.05
N LEU A 800 -13.23 7.52 -21.19
CA LEU A 800 -14.31 8.13 -21.99
C LEU A 800 -14.86 9.39 -21.31
N GLY A 801 -14.94 9.38 -19.98
CA GLY A 801 -15.38 10.53 -19.21
C GLY A 801 -14.49 11.74 -19.44
N ALA A 802 -13.16 11.52 -19.39
CA ALA A 802 -12.17 12.51 -19.72
C ALA A 802 -12.33 13.00 -21.17
N GLU A 803 -12.42 12.08 -22.15
CA GLU A 803 -12.65 12.45 -23.56
C GLU A 803 -13.87 13.38 -23.73
N LEU A 804 -15.01 13.05 -23.09
CA LEU A 804 -16.21 13.88 -23.13
C LEU A 804 -16.01 15.24 -22.44
N SER A 805 -15.38 15.26 -21.28
CA SER A 805 -15.08 16.51 -20.56
C SER A 805 -14.15 17.42 -21.35
N ASN A 806 -13.16 16.87 -22.06
CA ASN A 806 -12.33 17.66 -22.98
C ASN A 806 -13.07 18.18 -24.22
N THR A 807 -14.27 17.66 -24.51
CA THR A 807 -15.18 18.26 -25.50
C THR A 807 -16.15 19.27 -24.88
N GLY A 808 -15.90 19.68 -23.63
CA GLY A 808 -16.69 20.66 -22.89
C GLY A 808 -17.96 20.12 -22.23
N ARG A 809 -18.07 18.80 -22.06
CA ARG A 809 -19.22 18.18 -21.39
C ARG A 809 -19.00 18.13 -19.88
N ASP A 810 -20.03 18.48 -19.11
CA ASP A 810 -20.02 18.20 -17.68
C ASP A 810 -20.28 16.71 -17.44
N THR A 811 -19.21 15.94 -17.21
CA THR A 811 -19.29 14.48 -17.14
C THR A 811 -19.27 13.99 -15.70
N TRP A 812 -20.11 13.01 -15.40
CA TRP A 812 -20.29 12.42 -14.08
C TRP A 812 -20.19 10.90 -14.19
N LEU A 813 -19.24 10.32 -13.47
CA LEU A 813 -19.09 8.88 -13.33
C LEU A 813 -19.82 8.48 -12.06
N ILE A 814 -20.71 7.49 -12.16
CA ILE A 814 -21.43 6.98 -11.00
C ILE A 814 -21.00 5.55 -10.70
N GLU A 815 -20.85 5.26 -9.41
CA GLU A 815 -20.48 3.94 -8.93
C GLU A 815 -21.73 3.23 -8.40
N ILE A 816 -22.30 2.36 -9.22
CA ILE A 816 -23.47 1.56 -8.83
C ILE A 816 -23.07 0.24 -8.14
N THR A 817 -21.83 -0.22 -8.34
CA THR A 817 -21.21 -1.42 -7.75
C THR A 817 -19.70 -1.14 -7.58
N GLY A 818 -18.99 -1.92 -6.77
CA GLY A 818 -17.52 -1.96 -6.73
C GLY A 818 -16.82 -0.93 -5.85
N GLY A 819 -17.57 -0.14 -5.06
CA GLY A 819 -17.01 0.88 -4.18
C GLY A 819 -16.50 0.34 -2.83
N PRO A 820 -15.49 0.96 -2.19
CA PRO A 820 -14.94 0.57 -0.89
C PRO A 820 -15.95 0.70 0.29
N GLY A 821 -17.13 1.28 0.06
CA GLY A 821 -18.25 1.28 1.02
C GLY A 821 -19.44 0.37 0.64
N GLN A 822 -19.34 -0.33 -0.48
CA GLN A 822 -20.37 -1.24 -1.01
C GLN A 822 -19.85 -2.68 -1.12
N ASP A 823 -18.59 -2.84 -1.49
CA ASP A 823 -18.01 -4.09 -1.99
C ASP A 823 -16.83 -4.58 -1.14
N CYS A 824 -16.96 -4.43 0.17
CA CYS A 824 -16.06 -4.98 1.18
C CYS A 824 -16.70 -6.17 1.90
N ASP A 825 -15.92 -6.99 2.61
CA ASP A 825 -16.45 -8.25 3.18
C ASP A 825 -17.46 -8.00 4.31
N SER A 826 -17.37 -6.82 4.96
CA SER A 826 -18.32 -6.31 5.97
C SER A 826 -19.38 -5.35 5.42
N CYS A 827 -19.34 -5.04 4.11
CA CYS A 827 -20.27 -4.11 3.48
C CYS A 827 -21.65 -4.75 3.26
N ILE A 828 -22.62 -3.91 2.87
CA ILE A 828 -23.98 -4.38 2.57
C ILE A 828 -23.99 -5.38 1.41
N ASP A 829 -24.53 -6.58 1.62
CA ASP A 829 -24.79 -7.56 0.56
C ASP A 829 -26.03 -7.15 -0.26
N TYR A 830 -25.85 -6.10 -1.07
CA TYR A 830 -26.93 -5.45 -1.82
C TYR A 830 -27.50 -6.36 -2.93
N SER A 831 -28.77 -6.21 -3.25
CA SER A 831 -29.41 -6.92 -4.37
C SER A 831 -29.52 -6.05 -5.62
N PHE A 832 -29.88 -6.65 -6.75
CA PHE A 832 -30.28 -5.90 -7.95
C PHE A 832 -31.40 -4.88 -7.68
N TYR A 833 -32.29 -5.16 -6.73
CA TYR A 833 -33.35 -4.23 -6.33
C TYR A 833 -32.81 -3.03 -5.54
N ASN A 834 -31.73 -3.19 -4.77
CA ASN A 834 -31.06 -2.04 -4.16
C ASN A 834 -30.46 -1.14 -5.25
N LEU A 835 -29.86 -1.72 -6.29
CA LEU A 835 -29.32 -0.94 -7.42
C LEU A 835 -30.41 -0.10 -8.10
N THR A 836 -31.53 -0.75 -8.44
CA THR A 836 -32.62 -0.14 -9.23
C THR A 836 -33.51 0.81 -8.42
N ASP A 837 -33.82 0.47 -7.16
CA ASP A 837 -34.78 1.22 -6.33
C ASP A 837 -34.13 2.30 -5.48
N ILE A 838 -32.84 2.16 -5.17
CA ILE A 838 -32.14 3.01 -4.19
C ILE A 838 -30.94 3.69 -4.84
N PHE A 839 -29.97 2.93 -5.38
CA PHE A 839 -28.68 3.50 -5.78
C PHE A 839 -28.79 4.37 -7.02
N VAL A 840 -29.35 3.84 -8.12
CA VAL A 840 -29.54 4.61 -9.36
C VAL A 840 -30.34 5.90 -9.09
N PRO A 841 -31.52 5.87 -8.43
CA PRO A 841 -32.25 7.10 -8.13
C PRO A 841 -31.45 8.10 -7.27
N ALA A 842 -30.70 7.64 -6.25
CA ALA A 842 -29.91 8.51 -5.39
C ALA A 842 -28.76 9.17 -6.16
N LEU A 843 -27.99 8.39 -6.93
CA LEU A 843 -26.89 8.88 -7.75
C LEU A 843 -27.36 9.88 -8.81
N LEU A 844 -28.42 9.54 -9.56
CA LEU A 844 -28.94 10.42 -10.61
C LEU A 844 -29.57 11.71 -10.06
N ASN A 845 -30.34 11.63 -8.97
CA ASN A 845 -30.83 12.85 -8.32
C ASN A 845 -29.69 13.65 -7.70
N GLY A 846 -28.64 13.00 -7.21
CA GLY A 846 -27.39 13.64 -6.78
C GLY A 846 -26.80 14.52 -7.86
N VAL A 847 -26.58 13.98 -9.05
CA VAL A 847 -26.05 14.73 -10.21
C VAL A 847 -26.95 15.94 -10.53
N LEU A 848 -28.27 15.76 -10.61
CA LEU A 848 -29.19 16.89 -10.88
C LEU A 848 -29.13 17.95 -9.79
N ASN A 849 -29.04 17.55 -8.52
CA ASN A 849 -28.93 18.47 -7.39
C ASN A 849 -27.60 19.23 -7.41
N PHE A 850 -26.47 18.56 -7.67
CA PHE A 850 -25.15 19.19 -7.74
C PHE A 850 -25.01 20.15 -8.92
N THR A 851 -25.62 19.82 -10.07
CA THR A 851 -25.55 20.63 -11.29
C THR A 851 -26.63 21.70 -11.37
N GLY A 852 -27.71 21.57 -10.61
CA GLY A 852 -28.89 22.44 -10.68
C GLY A 852 -29.67 22.30 -12.01
N LYS A 853 -29.50 21.18 -12.72
CA LYS A 853 -30.13 20.93 -14.03
C LYS A 853 -31.36 20.04 -13.88
N ASP A 854 -32.33 20.23 -14.76
CA ASP A 854 -33.57 19.44 -14.76
C ASP A 854 -33.46 18.11 -15.54
N LYS A 855 -32.47 18.02 -16.42
CA LYS A 855 -32.26 16.88 -17.32
C LYS A 855 -30.80 16.51 -17.45
N MET A 856 -30.56 15.26 -17.83
CA MET A 856 -29.25 14.69 -18.12
C MET A 856 -29.26 13.85 -19.39
N GLN A 857 -28.06 13.51 -19.87
CA GLN A 857 -27.85 12.38 -20.78
C GLN A 857 -27.24 11.23 -19.97
N TYR A 858 -27.65 10.00 -20.26
CA TYR A 858 -27.20 8.81 -19.56
C TYR A 858 -26.56 7.82 -20.53
N VAL A 859 -25.40 7.28 -20.16
CA VAL A 859 -24.75 6.16 -20.82
C VAL A 859 -24.60 5.04 -19.80
N GLY A 860 -25.22 3.90 -20.09
CA GLY A 860 -25.06 2.70 -19.28
C GLY A 860 -24.34 1.63 -20.09
N PHE A 861 -23.29 1.06 -19.53
CA PHE A 861 -22.67 -0.17 -20.06
C PHE A 861 -23.06 -1.36 -19.19
N SER A 862 -23.39 -2.50 -19.82
CA SER A 862 -23.65 -3.76 -19.11
C SER A 862 -24.71 -3.58 -18.00
N ASN A 863 -24.42 -3.98 -16.75
CA ASN A 863 -25.32 -3.79 -15.61
C ASN A 863 -25.72 -2.32 -15.37
N GLY A 864 -24.85 -1.34 -15.67
CA GLY A 864 -25.21 0.07 -15.61
C GLY A 864 -26.30 0.47 -16.58
N CYS A 865 -26.40 -0.21 -17.73
CA CYS A 865 -27.56 -0.07 -18.60
C CYS A 865 -28.80 -0.70 -17.97
N ARG A 866 -28.72 -2.00 -17.61
CA ARG A 866 -29.88 -2.77 -17.13
C ARG A 866 -30.49 -2.17 -15.85
N SER A 867 -29.65 -1.82 -14.87
CA SER A 867 -30.08 -1.22 -13.61
C SER A 867 -30.81 0.11 -13.83
N ALA A 868 -30.34 0.97 -14.74
CA ALA A 868 -31.02 2.22 -15.03
C ALA A 868 -32.31 2.04 -15.82
N LEU A 869 -32.35 1.13 -16.80
CA LEU A 869 -33.58 0.80 -17.52
C LEU A 869 -34.68 0.32 -16.58
N ASP A 870 -34.35 -0.58 -15.66
CA ASP A 870 -35.34 -1.12 -14.70
C ASP A 870 -35.77 -0.07 -13.68
N SER A 871 -34.86 0.81 -13.24
CA SER A 871 -35.18 1.94 -12.38
C SER A 871 -36.20 2.90 -13.04
N LEU A 872 -35.99 3.19 -14.33
CA LEU A 872 -36.85 4.05 -15.14
C LEU A 872 -38.22 3.41 -15.40
N GLU A 873 -38.24 2.14 -15.81
CA GLU A 873 -39.45 1.38 -16.11
C GLU A 873 -40.35 1.22 -14.88
N ARG A 874 -39.75 1.02 -13.71
CA ARG A 874 -40.46 0.88 -12.43
C ARG A 874 -40.82 2.23 -11.79
N GLY A 875 -40.50 3.35 -12.44
CA GLY A 875 -40.80 4.70 -11.97
C GLY A 875 -40.06 5.09 -10.70
N LYS A 876 -38.91 4.46 -10.43
CA LYS A 876 -38.04 4.78 -9.29
C LYS A 876 -37.20 6.01 -9.59
N PHE A 877 -36.81 6.18 -10.85
CA PHE A 877 -36.30 7.43 -11.39
C PHE A 877 -37.23 7.98 -12.48
N ASP A 878 -37.43 9.29 -12.52
CA ASP A 878 -38.32 9.92 -13.49
C ASP A 878 -37.67 9.97 -14.89
N SER A 879 -38.20 9.16 -15.81
CA SER A 879 -37.74 9.12 -17.21
C SER A 879 -37.77 10.46 -17.94
N ASN A 880 -38.58 11.44 -17.52
CA ASN A 880 -38.58 12.76 -18.14
C ASN A 880 -37.30 13.57 -17.85
N LYS A 881 -36.54 13.17 -16.83
CA LYS A 881 -35.24 13.75 -16.47
C LYS A 881 -34.09 13.20 -17.33
N VAL A 882 -34.32 12.14 -18.11
CA VAL A 882 -33.33 11.62 -19.07
C VAL A 882 -33.70 12.07 -20.48
N GLU A 883 -32.85 12.90 -21.09
CA GLU A 883 -33.08 13.39 -22.46
C GLU A 883 -32.60 12.38 -23.52
N THR A 884 -31.39 11.88 -23.33
CA THR A 884 -30.77 10.85 -24.16
C THR A 884 -30.31 9.70 -23.29
N PHE A 885 -30.67 8.49 -23.67
CA PHE A 885 -30.19 7.25 -23.07
C PHE A 885 -29.39 6.48 -24.12
N VAL A 886 -28.14 6.15 -23.83
CA VAL A 886 -27.32 5.26 -24.66
C VAL A 886 -27.01 3.98 -23.89
N ALA A 887 -27.57 2.89 -24.38
CA ALA A 887 -27.33 1.53 -23.88
C ALA A 887 -26.14 0.92 -24.64
N VAL A 888 -25.13 0.42 -23.92
CA VAL A 888 -23.95 -0.24 -24.51
C VAL A 888 -23.83 -1.64 -23.94
N GLY A 889 -23.88 -2.68 -24.78
CA GLY A 889 -23.82 -4.08 -24.34
C GLY A 889 -24.86 -4.37 -23.25
N CYS A 890 -26.13 -4.06 -23.48
CA CYS A 890 -27.12 -4.02 -22.40
C CYS A 890 -27.78 -5.40 -22.17
N PRO A 891 -27.60 -6.05 -21.01
CA PRO A 891 -28.17 -7.37 -20.77
C PRO A 891 -29.69 -7.31 -20.64
N GLY A 892 -30.38 -8.23 -21.31
CA GLY A 892 -31.82 -8.43 -21.21
C GLY A 892 -32.17 -9.61 -20.32
N ALA A 893 -33.17 -10.39 -20.71
CA ALA A 893 -33.62 -11.56 -19.96
C ALA A 893 -32.76 -12.83 -20.23
N PHE A 894 -31.63 -12.70 -20.93
CA PHE A 894 -30.75 -13.83 -21.31
C PHE A 894 -31.46 -14.93 -22.09
N GLU A 895 -32.39 -14.54 -22.97
CA GLU A 895 -33.16 -15.48 -23.77
C GLU A 895 -32.31 -16.07 -24.90
N GLY A 896 -31.74 -17.25 -24.65
CA GLY A 896 -30.97 -18.01 -25.63
C GLY A 896 -29.80 -18.75 -25.00
N THR A 897 -28.78 -19.01 -25.80
CA THR A 897 -27.56 -19.71 -25.40
C THR A 897 -26.35 -19.02 -26.01
N ASN A 898 -25.33 -18.80 -25.20
CA ASN A 898 -23.97 -18.51 -25.62
C ASN A 898 -23.04 -19.26 -24.66
N LEU A 899 -21.73 -19.28 -24.95
CA LEU A 899 -20.77 -20.02 -24.14
C LEU A 899 -20.83 -19.64 -22.65
N PHE A 900 -20.93 -18.35 -22.33
CA PHE A 900 -20.99 -17.85 -20.96
C PHE A 900 -22.26 -18.33 -20.23
N LEU A 901 -23.43 -18.19 -20.87
CA LEU A 901 -24.70 -18.64 -20.32
C LEU A 901 -24.75 -20.16 -20.15
N ASP A 902 -24.20 -20.91 -21.09
CA ASP A 902 -24.17 -22.37 -21.04
C ASP A 902 -23.27 -22.86 -19.89
N LEU A 903 -22.15 -22.17 -19.62
CA LEU A 903 -21.27 -22.46 -18.49
C LEU A 903 -21.96 -22.22 -17.15
N ILE A 904 -22.71 -21.12 -17.00
CA ILE A 904 -23.50 -20.85 -15.79
C ILE A 904 -24.61 -21.90 -15.64
N LYS A 905 -25.35 -22.20 -16.71
CA LYS A 905 -26.39 -23.24 -16.73
C LYS A 905 -25.84 -24.62 -16.36
N SER A 906 -24.62 -24.95 -16.80
CA SER A 906 -23.98 -26.22 -16.49
C SER A 906 -23.61 -26.40 -15.01
N ASN A 907 -23.54 -25.30 -14.25
CA ASN A 907 -23.29 -25.32 -12.81
C ASN A 907 -24.59 -25.44 -11.97
N ASP A 908 -25.76 -25.55 -12.61
CA ASP A 908 -27.08 -25.80 -11.97
C ASP A 908 -27.40 -24.87 -10.78
N GLY A 909 -27.02 -23.58 -10.88
CA GLY A 909 -27.28 -22.59 -9.84
C GLY A 909 -26.43 -22.75 -8.57
N GLN A 910 -25.34 -23.51 -8.63
CA GLN A 910 -24.48 -23.76 -7.46
C GLN A 910 -23.43 -22.68 -7.24
N VAL A 911 -23.28 -21.69 -8.11
CA VAL A 911 -22.19 -20.70 -7.98
C VAL A 911 -22.41 -19.86 -6.74
N PHE A 912 -23.64 -19.33 -6.55
CA PHE A 912 -23.99 -18.58 -5.35
C PHE A 912 -23.79 -19.41 -4.06
N GLN A 913 -24.21 -20.68 -4.06
CA GLN A 913 -24.04 -21.53 -2.88
C GLN A 913 -22.57 -21.78 -2.58
N LYS A 914 -21.74 -22.01 -3.60
CA LYS A 914 -20.29 -22.20 -3.44
C LYS A 914 -19.57 -20.94 -2.95
N LEU A 915 -20.01 -19.74 -3.39
CA LEU A 915 -19.49 -18.47 -2.87
C LEU A 915 -19.84 -18.32 -1.38
N LYS A 916 -21.09 -18.61 -1.02
CA LYS A 916 -21.55 -18.57 0.37
C LYS A 916 -20.84 -19.60 1.26
N ASP A 917 -20.61 -20.80 0.75
CA ASP A 917 -19.89 -21.86 1.47
C ASP A 917 -18.42 -21.48 1.75
N LYS A 918 -17.84 -20.54 0.97
CA LYS A 918 -16.53 -19.95 1.21
C LYS A 918 -16.54 -18.74 2.16
N GLY A 919 -17.71 -18.33 2.65
CA GLY A 919 -17.82 -17.15 3.51
C GLY A 919 -17.62 -15.81 2.79
N LEU A 920 -17.60 -15.79 1.46
CA LEU A 920 -17.49 -14.56 0.68
C LEU A 920 -18.86 -13.88 0.64
N ASN A 921 -18.99 -12.62 1.04
CA ASN A 921 -20.21 -11.83 0.83
C ASN A 921 -20.16 -11.05 -0.50
N HIS A 922 -18.95 -10.70 -0.92
CA HIS A 922 -18.65 -10.02 -2.17
C HIS A 922 -17.58 -10.83 -2.90
N ALA A 923 -17.78 -11.05 -4.19
CA ALA A 923 -16.91 -11.91 -4.99
C ALA A 923 -16.29 -11.13 -6.15
N THR A 924 -15.01 -11.35 -6.40
CA THR A 924 -14.33 -10.89 -7.62
C THR A 924 -14.76 -11.74 -8.82
N PHE A 925 -14.45 -11.25 -10.02
CA PHE A 925 -14.66 -12.06 -11.22
C PHE A 925 -13.78 -13.31 -11.23
N SER A 926 -12.53 -13.22 -10.73
CA SER A 926 -11.63 -14.38 -10.65
C SER A 926 -12.17 -15.48 -9.73
N GLU A 927 -12.81 -15.14 -8.62
CA GLU A 927 -13.43 -16.10 -7.71
C GLU A 927 -14.63 -16.81 -8.34
N ILE A 928 -15.49 -16.05 -9.05
CA ILE A 928 -16.63 -16.60 -9.78
C ILE A 928 -16.16 -17.49 -10.94
N SER A 929 -15.15 -17.06 -11.70
CA SER A 929 -14.60 -17.83 -12.83
C SER A 929 -13.95 -19.14 -12.38
N LEU A 930 -13.22 -19.12 -11.26
CA LEU A 930 -12.64 -20.31 -10.65
C LEU A 930 -13.71 -21.33 -10.25
N ILE A 931 -14.83 -20.86 -9.70
CA ILE A 931 -15.95 -21.72 -9.29
C ILE A 931 -16.69 -22.32 -10.49
N THR A 932 -16.83 -21.53 -11.57
CA THR A 932 -17.55 -21.92 -12.79
C THR A 932 -16.70 -22.69 -13.80
N LEU A 933 -15.38 -22.82 -13.55
CA LEU A 933 -14.39 -23.36 -14.49
C LEU A 933 -14.31 -22.56 -15.80
N ILE A 934 -14.66 -21.27 -15.76
CA ILE A 934 -14.43 -20.36 -16.89
C ILE A 934 -12.91 -20.16 -17.01
N ASN A 935 -12.37 -20.41 -18.20
CA ASN A 935 -10.94 -20.22 -18.46
C ASN A 935 -10.54 -18.76 -18.13
N LYS A 936 -9.62 -18.60 -17.17
CA LYS A 936 -9.13 -17.29 -16.68
C LYS A 936 -8.68 -16.36 -17.80
N ASN A 937 -8.22 -16.90 -18.93
CA ASN A 937 -7.74 -16.11 -20.07
C ASN A 937 -8.84 -15.29 -20.77
N PHE A 938 -10.13 -15.49 -20.46
CA PHE A 938 -11.20 -14.72 -21.09
C PHE A 938 -11.39 -13.32 -20.52
N ILE A 939 -11.02 -13.05 -19.26
CA ILE A 939 -11.34 -11.79 -18.58
C ILE A 939 -10.20 -11.36 -17.65
N LYS A 940 -9.71 -10.12 -17.82
CA LYS A 940 -8.78 -9.49 -16.88
C LYS A 940 -9.55 -9.06 -15.63
N ASP A 941 -9.17 -9.58 -14.47
CA ASP A 941 -9.75 -9.14 -13.20
C ASP A 941 -9.19 -7.75 -12.86
N ASN A 942 -10.08 -6.76 -12.68
CA ASN A 942 -9.71 -5.41 -12.30
C ASN A 942 -9.79 -5.21 -10.77
N GLY A 943 -9.96 -6.29 -10.00
CA GLY A 943 -10.12 -6.26 -8.54
C GLY A 943 -11.50 -5.81 -8.07
N GLY A 944 -12.40 -5.47 -8.99
CA GLY A 944 -13.79 -5.14 -8.66
C GLY A 944 -14.51 -6.37 -8.12
N LYS A 945 -15.17 -6.22 -6.98
CA LYS A 945 -16.09 -7.23 -6.44
C LYS A 945 -17.53 -6.91 -6.88
N ILE A 946 -18.46 -7.82 -6.59
CA ILE A 946 -19.90 -7.59 -6.56
C ILE A 946 -20.51 -8.37 -5.41
N SER A 947 -21.67 -7.95 -4.91
CA SER A 947 -22.38 -8.69 -3.87
C SER A 947 -22.91 -10.04 -4.36
N ASN A 948 -22.95 -11.01 -3.46
CA ASN A 948 -23.51 -12.32 -3.75
C ASN A 948 -25.00 -12.26 -4.08
N ASN A 949 -25.77 -11.37 -3.44
CA ASN A 949 -27.18 -11.19 -3.76
C ASN A 949 -27.40 -10.62 -5.17
N LEU A 950 -26.49 -9.78 -5.67
CA LEU A 950 -26.53 -9.34 -7.06
C LEU A 950 -26.18 -10.49 -8.02
N TRP A 951 -25.12 -11.26 -7.72
CA TRP A 951 -24.77 -12.43 -8.52
C TRP A 951 -25.92 -13.44 -8.59
N LYS A 952 -26.56 -13.72 -7.45
CA LYS A 952 -27.72 -14.59 -7.36
C LYS A 952 -28.86 -14.15 -8.29
N PHE A 953 -29.14 -12.85 -8.36
CA PHE A 953 -30.14 -12.34 -9.29
C PHE A 953 -29.79 -12.70 -10.74
N TYR A 954 -28.54 -12.49 -11.15
CA TYR A 954 -28.08 -12.84 -12.49
C TYR A 954 -28.14 -14.35 -12.77
N GLU A 955 -27.71 -15.17 -11.81
CA GLU A 955 -27.81 -16.62 -11.90
C GLU A 955 -29.28 -17.07 -12.05
N GLU A 956 -30.19 -16.50 -11.27
CA GLU A 956 -31.63 -16.79 -11.32
C GLU A 956 -32.24 -16.42 -12.68
N ILE A 957 -31.93 -15.23 -13.23
CA ILE A 957 -32.47 -14.84 -14.55
C ILE A 957 -31.85 -15.64 -15.70
N ILE A 958 -30.60 -16.07 -15.59
CA ILE A 958 -29.95 -16.92 -16.61
C ILE A 958 -30.56 -18.33 -16.61
N LEU A 959 -30.91 -18.86 -15.43
CA LEU A 959 -31.53 -20.18 -15.28
C LEU A 959 -33.03 -20.16 -15.56
N SER A 960 -33.70 -19.03 -15.33
CA SER A 960 -35.12 -18.86 -15.58
C SER A 960 -35.40 -18.42 -17.01
N ASN A 961 -36.50 -18.88 -17.62
CA ASN A 961 -37.01 -18.30 -18.86
C ASN A 961 -38.13 -17.27 -18.58
N ASN A 962 -38.19 -16.74 -17.35
CA ASN A 962 -39.35 -15.98 -16.87
C ASN A 962 -39.07 -14.49 -16.64
N ASP A 963 -37.82 -14.02 -16.79
CA ASP A 963 -37.51 -12.59 -16.70
C ASP A 963 -38.11 -11.82 -17.88
N SER A 964 -38.69 -10.66 -17.61
CA SER A 964 -39.24 -9.80 -18.66
C SER A 964 -38.13 -8.96 -19.27
N GLN A 965 -38.09 -8.89 -20.60
CA GLN A 965 -37.14 -8.02 -21.30
C GLN A 965 -37.36 -6.55 -20.92
N PRO A 966 -36.32 -5.86 -20.43
CA PRO A 966 -36.44 -4.50 -19.95
C PRO A 966 -36.63 -3.53 -21.11
N GLY A 967 -36.99 -2.30 -20.79
CA GLY A 967 -37.01 -1.20 -21.74
C GLY A 967 -38.40 -0.72 -22.10
N ASN A 968 -39.46 -1.02 -21.34
CA ASN A 968 -40.76 -0.37 -21.53
C ASN A 968 -40.76 1.06 -20.98
N ILE A 969 -39.91 1.91 -21.57
CA ILE A 969 -39.61 3.28 -21.14
C ILE A 969 -39.95 4.30 -22.24
N ASN A 970 -40.23 5.54 -21.83
CA ASN A 970 -40.51 6.66 -22.72
C ASN A 970 -39.47 7.79 -22.53
N ILE A 971 -38.41 7.75 -23.34
CA ILE A 971 -37.29 8.70 -23.37
C ILE A 971 -37.28 9.44 -24.71
N SER A 972 -36.80 10.68 -24.74
CA SER A 972 -36.80 11.47 -25.98
C SER A 972 -35.90 10.86 -27.06
N ASN A 973 -34.64 10.53 -26.73
CA ASN A 973 -33.71 9.84 -27.64
C ASN A 973 -33.18 8.56 -26.99
N PHE A 974 -33.30 7.43 -27.68
CA PHE A 974 -32.80 6.14 -27.19
C PHE A 974 -31.86 5.54 -28.21
N ASN A 975 -30.64 5.20 -27.79
CA ASN A 975 -29.67 4.57 -28.66
C ASN A 975 -29.18 3.29 -28.00
N ILE A 976 -28.99 2.23 -28.79
CA ILE A 976 -28.34 1.01 -28.32
C ILE A 976 -27.13 0.69 -29.20
N ILE A 977 -26.02 0.33 -28.56
CA ILE A 977 -24.77 -0.10 -29.18
C ILE A 977 -24.53 -1.53 -28.71
N GLN A 978 -24.69 -2.48 -29.61
CA GLN A 978 -24.49 -3.91 -29.34
C GLN A 978 -23.13 -4.39 -29.84
N GLY A 979 -22.60 -5.42 -29.21
CA GLY A 979 -21.43 -6.16 -29.68
C GLY A 979 -21.82 -7.39 -30.49
N SER A 980 -21.06 -7.71 -31.54
CA SER A 980 -21.36 -8.87 -32.41
C SER A 980 -20.11 -9.67 -32.82
N ALA A 981 -19.00 -9.53 -32.08
CA ALA A 981 -17.74 -10.23 -32.41
C ALA A 981 -17.86 -11.76 -32.43
N LEU A 982 -18.84 -12.35 -31.72
CA LEU A 982 -19.06 -13.80 -31.65
C LEU A 982 -20.39 -14.21 -32.30
N GLY A 983 -20.77 -13.50 -33.36
CA GLY A 983 -21.96 -13.80 -34.16
C GLY A 983 -23.22 -13.16 -33.57
N ASN A 984 -24.05 -13.95 -32.87
CA ASN A 984 -25.29 -13.46 -32.25
C ASN A 984 -25.11 -13.00 -30.80
N SER A 985 -23.86 -12.80 -30.36
CA SER A 985 -23.52 -12.30 -29.03
C SER A 985 -22.19 -11.54 -29.05
N ASP A 986 -21.96 -10.75 -28.01
CA ASP A 986 -20.66 -10.17 -27.68
C ASP A 986 -19.83 -11.06 -26.74
N GLY A 987 -20.28 -12.30 -26.52
CA GLY A 987 -19.70 -13.26 -25.58
C GLY A 987 -20.43 -13.35 -24.25
N ILE A 988 -21.14 -12.30 -23.84
CA ILE A 988 -21.92 -12.27 -22.59
C ILE A 988 -23.39 -11.97 -22.89
N VAL A 989 -23.65 -10.89 -23.62
CA VAL A 989 -24.98 -10.41 -23.99
C VAL A 989 -25.35 -10.90 -25.38
N LEU A 990 -26.59 -11.37 -25.52
CA LEU A 990 -27.15 -11.81 -26.80
C LEU A 990 -27.65 -10.60 -27.59
N VAL A 991 -27.34 -10.56 -28.90
CA VAL A 991 -27.87 -9.57 -29.84
C VAL A 991 -29.41 -9.57 -29.85
N GLN A 992 -30.03 -10.72 -29.56
CA GLN A 992 -31.48 -10.87 -29.45
C GLN A 992 -32.05 -10.09 -28.25
N ASP A 993 -31.38 -10.09 -27.11
CA ASP A 993 -31.82 -9.34 -25.93
C ASP A 993 -31.78 -7.84 -26.23
N GLU A 994 -30.66 -7.35 -26.76
CA GLU A 994 -30.52 -5.93 -27.13
C GLU A 994 -31.51 -5.52 -28.23
N SER A 995 -31.84 -6.41 -29.16
CA SER A 995 -32.91 -6.20 -30.15
C SER A 995 -34.25 -5.96 -29.47
N LYS A 996 -34.61 -6.81 -28.50
CA LYS A 996 -35.89 -6.71 -27.79
C LYS A 996 -35.94 -5.48 -26.89
N ILE A 997 -34.84 -5.14 -26.20
CA ILE A 997 -34.73 -3.90 -25.44
C ILE A 997 -34.98 -2.69 -26.36
N TYR A 998 -34.34 -2.67 -27.54
CA TYR A 998 -34.55 -1.62 -28.54
C TYR A 998 -35.99 -1.57 -29.07
N GLU A 999 -36.65 -2.71 -29.26
CA GLU A 999 -38.04 -2.79 -29.70
C GLU A 999 -39.01 -2.29 -28.62
N ASN A 1000 -38.76 -2.66 -27.36
CA ASN A 1000 -39.54 -2.25 -26.20
C ASN A 1000 -39.37 -0.75 -25.91
N ALA A 1001 -38.15 -0.25 -26.01
CA ALA A 1001 -37.84 1.16 -25.80
C ALA A 1001 -38.59 2.03 -26.80
N ASN A 1002 -39.25 3.06 -26.26
CA ASN A 1002 -39.74 4.16 -27.08
C ASN A 1002 -40.70 3.74 -28.20
N LYS A 1003 -41.68 2.86 -27.90
CA LYS A 1003 -42.75 2.51 -28.87
C LYS A 1003 -43.44 3.73 -29.49
N PHE A 1004 -43.34 4.90 -28.87
CA PHE A 1004 -43.96 6.15 -29.31
C PHE A 1004 -42.98 7.28 -29.72
N SER A 1005 -41.65 7.09 -29.65
CA SER A 1005 -40.67 8.12 -30.08
C SER A 1005 -40.03 7.76 -31.42
N ASN A 1006 -39.97 8.74 -32.32
CA ASN A 1006 -39.37 8.61 -33.65
C ASN A 1006 -37.83 8.69 -33.65
N LYS A 1007 -37.18 8.81 -32.49
CA LYS A 1007 -35.72 9.04 -32.37
C LYS A 1007 -35.01 7.91 -31.62
N LYS A 1008 -35.22 6.67 -32.06
CA LYS A 1008 -34.39 5.54 -31.62
C LYS A 1008 -33.41 5.09 -32.69
N LYS A 1009 -32.18 4.73 -32.28
CA LYS A 1009 -31.13 4.20 -33.17
C LYS A 1009 -30.49 2.95 -32.57
N ARG A 1010 -30.03 2.07 -33.44
CA ARG A 1010 -29.32 0.83 -33.09
C ARG A 1010 -28.03 0.75 -33.89
N PHE A 1011 -26.94 0.37 -33.21
CA PHE A 1011 -25.60 0.30 -33.79
C PHE A 1011 -24.99 -1.06 -33.49
N ASP A 1012 -24.43 -1.69 -34.53
CA ASP A 1012 -23.70 -2.94 -34.40
C ASP A 1012 -22.19 -2.70 -34.48
N VAL A 1013 -21.46 -3.11 -33.44
CA VAL A 1013 -20.01 -2.97 -33.32
C VAL A 1013 -19.38 -4.36 -33.19
N PHE A 1014 -18.41 -4.64 -34.05
CA PHE A 1014 -17.65 -5.90 -33.99
C PHE A 1014 -16.63 -5.85 -32.84
N ALA A 1015 -17.11 -6.04 -31.62
CA ALA A 1015 -16.33 -6.13 -30.40
C ALA A 1015 -16.97 -7.16 -29.46
N ILE A 1016 -16.16 -7.73 -28.57
CA ILE A 1016 -16.63 -8.55 -27.45
C ILE A 1016 -17.07 -7.63 -26.30
N HIS A 1017 -17.88 -8.14 -25.38
CA HIS A 1017 -18.47 -7.35 -24.29
C HIS A 1017 -17.43 -6.52 -23.54
N LEU A 1018 -16.32 -7.16 -23.14
CA LEU A 1018 -15.27 -6.58 -22.30
C LEU A 1018 -14.47 -5.44 -22.94
N THR A 1019 -14.51 -5.33 -24.27
CA THR A 1019 -13.80 -4.28 -25.01
C THR A 1019 -14.75 -3.37 -25.77
N LEU A 1020 -16.06 -3.59 -25.64
CA LEU A 1020 -17.08 -2.90 -26.42
C LEU A 1020 -17.10 -1.41 -26.10
N ASP A 1021 -17.09 -1.05 -24.82
CA ASP A 1021 -17.06 0.34 -24.31
C ASP A 1021 -15.74 1.05 -24.63
N GLY A 1022 -14.61 0.32 -24.58
CA GLY A 1022 -13.28 0.83 -24.91
C GLY A 1022 -13.00 0.99 -26.41
N SER A 1023 -13.78 0.33 -27.27
CA SER A 1023 -13.52 0.35 -28.72
C SER A 1023 -13.66 1.76 -29.30
N SER A 1024 -12.73 2.14 -30.17
CA SER A 1024 -12.71 3.48 -30.81
C SER A 1024 -14.01 3.80 -31.55
N ARG A 1025 -14.67 2.78 -32.12
CA ARG A 1025 -15.96 2.92 -32.80
C ARG A 1025 -17.10 3.21 -31.82
N THR A 1026 -17.19 2.49 -30.70
CA THR A 1026 -18.21 2.76 -29.67
C THR A 1026 -18.06 4.16 -29.10
N LYS A 1027 -16.82 4.55 -28.73
CA LYS A 1027 -16.51 5.91 -28.25
C LYS A 1027 -16.92 6.98 -29.26
N SER A 1028 -16.60 6.80 -30.54
CA SER A 1028 -16.99 7.73 -31.61
C SER A 1028 -18.52 7.87 -31.73
N ILE A 1029 -19.25 6.74 -31.73
CA ILE A 1029 -20.72 6.74 -31.79
C ILE A 1029 -21.32 7.42 -30.55
N LEU A 1030 -20.79 7.13 -29.36
CA LEU A 1030 -21.21 7.73 -28.10
C LEU A 1030 -21.03 9.26 -28.13
N THR A 1031 -19.81 9.72 -28.39
CA THR A 1031 -19.48 11.15 -28.43
C THR A 1031 -20.35 11.90 -29.42
N LYS A 1032 -20.52 11.39 -30.65
CA LYS A 1032 -21.38 12.02 -31.66
C LYS A 1032 -22.84 12.01 -31.27
N THR A 1033 -23.32 10.93 -30.67
CA THR A 1033 -24.72 10.82 -30.21
C THR A 1033 -25.01 11.82 -29.09
N LEU A 1034 -24.15 11.87 -28.08
CA LEU A 1034 -24.27 12.80 -26.95
C LEU A 1034 -24.16 14.26 -27.42
N ASN A 1035 -23.29 14.54 -28.40
CA ASN A 1035 -23.09 15.86 -29.00
C ASN A 1035 -24.10 16.19 -30.11
N LYS A 1036 -25.10 15.33 -30.36
CA LYS A 1036 -26.15 15.51 -31.39
C LYS A 1036 -25.60 15.70 -32.81
N GLN A 1037 -24.39 15.19 -33.07
CA GLN A 1037 -23.72 15.25 -34.36
C GLN A 1037 -24.21 14.15 -35.30
N GLU A 1038 -24.08 14.41 -36.60
CA GLU A 1038 -24.31 13.38 -37.60
C GLU A 1038 -23.22 12.31 -37.58
N LEU A 1039 -23.64 11.05 -37.58
CA LEU A 1039 -22.74 9.93 -37.76
C LEU A 1039 -22.22 9.88 -39.20
N SER A 1040 -20.96 9.48 -39.34
CA SER A 1040 -20.32 9.31 -40.65
C SER A 1040 -21.01 8.21 -41.47
N PHE A 1041 -20.79 8.19 -42.78
CA PHE A 1041 -21.28 7.10 -43.63
C PHE A 1041 -20.78 5.74 -43.11
N TYR A 1042 -19.51 5.65 -42.68
CA TYR A 1042 -18.94 4.41 -42.17
C TYR A 1042 -19.63 3.93 -40.88
N GLU A 1043 -19.90 4.85 -39.95
CA GLU A 1043 -20.65 4.56 -38.72
C GLU A 1043 -22.10 4.13 -39.01
N LYS A 1044 -22.73 4.71 -40.05
CA LYS A 1044 -24.09 4.39 -40.49
C LYS A 1044 -24.19 3.06 -41.26
N SER A 1045 -23.20 2.72 -42.10
CA SER A 1045 -23.37 1.77 -43.21
C SER A 1045 -23.00 0.32 -42.91
N ILE A 1046 -22.18 0.05 -41.88
CA ILE A 1046 -21.85 -1.33 -41.50
C ILE A 1046 -23.07 -2.07 -40.91
N ASN A 1047 -24.10 -1.33 -40.47
CA ASN A 1047 -25.39 -1.92 -40.10
C ASN A 1047 -26.13 -2.60 -41.28
N LEU A 1048 -25.81 -2.27 -42.54
CA LEU A 1048 -26.55 -2.76 -43.71
C LEU A 1048 -26.03 -4.08 -44.29
N ILE A 1049 -24.76 -4.43 -44.04
CA ILE A 1049 -24.15 -5.63 -44.63
C ILE A 1049 -24.69 -6.92 -43.97
N ASN A 1050 -25.04 -6.86 -42.68
CA ASN A 1050 -25.58 -8.01 -41.93
C ASN A 1050 -27.10 -8.20 -42.04
N GLN A 1051 -27.84 -7.31 -42.73
CA GLN A 1051 -29.29 -7.47 -42.96
C GLN A 1051 -29.63 -8.07 -44.34
N SER A 1052 -28.64 -8.29 -45.21
CA SER A 1052 -28.81 -8.85 -46.56
C SER A 1052 -28.34 -10.31 -46.73
N SER A 1053 -28.03 -10.99 -45.62
CA SER A 1053 -27.73 -12.43 -45.53
C SER A 1053 -28.66 -13.08 -44.52
#